data_AF-A0A9P9X511-F1
#
_entry.id   AF-A0A9P9X511-F1
#
_cell.length_a   1.000
_cell.length_b   1.000
_cell.length_c   1.000
_cell.angle_alpha   90.00
_cell.angle_beta   90.00
_cell.angle_gamma   90.00
#
_symmetry.space_group_name_H-M   'P 1'
#
loop_
_entity.id
_entity.type
_entity.pdbx_description
1 polymer ?
#
loop_
_entity_poly.entity_id
_entity_poly.type
_entity_poly.pdbx_seq_one_letter_code
_entity_poly.pdbx_strand_id
1 'polypeptide(L)'
;MSSLKQFIRNVRAAKTIADERAVIQKESASIRASFREESGDHSVRRNNVAKLLYLFTLGERTHFGQIECLKLLASPRFADKRLGHLATSLLLDENQEVLTLVTNSLQNDLAHSNQYVVGLALCTLGNIASIEMSRDLFQQVEACVNTSNPYIRRKTALCAMRICRKVPDLKEHFVDKVSNLLADRNHGVQLCGLTLATSFCEADEEEDADGDEDIVEKFKIFVPNLVKTLKALATSGYAPEHDVTGISDPFVQVKILRFLRALATGDAHVSEQINDILAQVATNTDSSKNVGNSILYEAVLTILDIEADSGLRVLGVNILGKFLSNRDNNIRYVALNTLIKVVAIEPNAVQRHRNTILECLRDPDISIRRRALELSFTLINESNVRVLIRELLAFLEVADNEFKPTMTSQIGIAADKFAPNKRWHVDTMLRVLTLAGNYVKEPIMSSFIRLVATTPELQTYAVQKLYINLKKDITQESLTQAGAWCIGEYGDALLRGGQYEEEELVREVKQHELIDLFTTILNSNHATQVSTEYIVTALVKLTTRLSDPAQLDRIRRLLEVHQTSLDVEVQQRAVEYTNLFSYDQIRSGVLEKMPPPQIKEESRVLGAATTTKKAKAANRKSRVVKPTEQDLLFDLMDTPPTTTPAAGGASNTDLLADILGGTSSPPTSTSPGPQQSQAASIMDLFSQGPAQPVGSPVPVMGGSNMDLMSSMSAVATPPPQAQAAPQAPAGLPVYDNNGLNVSFQIQRNAEGLVQVIGRFRNSGPGPLSNVGLQAAVPKTQKLQLMAISSTDVGPGAEATQRMIVSGAKGPLRLRLRIGYGHSSAGEVMDQFLPGQWLDTYVPGVPKAGGFTLTSPPSKAVLPRSAYLELAVQKSPTNPAAAWLWEQPVDDENEDLSQVEKKPEIQVRVGGSFVWPPPGIADLASLRRIVFIAGGVGVNPLMSIVSHLAEGVEGKGGCPYDVQFMYSTKVPSSASPPEESGEDNLLDSEKILFMERLAAIFGREKVRGQMRLFLTGLGPGIASGEPVLHCNEMDVPFKRRRMGLEDVAEALGPEAERGDALVYVCGIPSMTDELVESLTSKSGLNLRPERVLCEKWW
;
A
#
# COMPACT_ATOMS: atom_id res chain seq x y z
N MET A 1 18.95 43.92 -20.24
CA MET A 1 19.05 42.56 -19.64
C MET A 1 19.56 41.57 -20.67
N SER A 2 20.09 40.41 -20.24
CA SER A 2 20.43 39.27 -21.11
C SER A 2 19.16 38.65 -21.74
N SER A 3 19.29 38.11 -22.96
CA SER A 3 18.22 37.35 -23.62
C SER A 3 18.19 35.89 -23.15
N LEU A 4 17.05 35.20 -23.30
CA LEU A 4 16.96 33.75 -23.06
C LEU A 4 18.09 32.95 -23.76
N LYS A 5 18.38 33.26 -25.03
CA LYS A 5 19.46 32.59 -25.79
C LYS A 5 20.84 32.80 -25.16
N GLN A 6 21.10 33.96 -24.56
CA GLN A 6 22.36 34.21 -23.84
C GLN A 6 22.36 33.51 -22.47
N PHE A 7 21.23 33.44 -21.78
CA PHE A 7 21.14 32.70 -20.51
C PHE A 7 21.40 31.20 -20.72
N ILE A 8 20.74 30.56 -21.70
CA ILE A 8 21.01 29.16 -22.08
C ILE A 8 22.49 28.97 -22.46
N ARG A 9 23.09 29.92 -23.20
CA ARG A 9 24.51 29.87 -23.55
C ARG A 9 25.42 29.95 -22.31
N ASN A 10 25.09 30.79 -21.33
CA ASN A 10 25.86 30.91 -20.10
C ASN A 10 25.77 29.63 -19.25
N VAL A 11 24.58 29.07 -19.08
CA VAL A 11 24.35 27.80 -18.38
C VAL A 11 25.12 26.66 -19.05
N ARG A 12 25.01 26.53 -20.38
CA ARG A 12 25.77 25.53 -21.18
C ARG A 12 27.27 25.79 -21.30
N ALA A 13 27.77 26.94 -20.84
CA ALA A 13 29.19 27.26 -20.78
C ALA A 13 29.80 27.03 -19.40
N ALA A 14 28.97 26.75 -18.37
CA ALA A 14 29.44 26.42 -17.04
C ALA A 14 30.23 25.10 -17.07
N LYS A 15 31.38 25.06 -16.40
CA LYS A 15 32.27 23.88 -16.41
C LYS A 15 31.99 22.89 -15.28
N THR A 16 31.18 23.28 -14.29
CA THR A 16 30.82 22.46 -13.12
C THR A 16 29.39 22.75 -12.69
N ILE A 17 28.77 21.82 -11.99
CA ILE A 17 27.41 21.99 -11.42
C ILE A 17 27.36 23.16 -10.41
N ALA A 18 28.48 23.49 -9.76
CA ALA A 18 28.57 24.64 -8.85
C ALA A 18 28.55 25.98 -9.60
N ASP A 19 29.30 26.07 -10.71
CA ASP A 19 29.32 27.22 -11.63
C ASP A 19 27.96 27.40 -12.32
N GLU A 20 27.33 26.30 -12.75
CA GLU A 20 25.97 26.28 -13.31
C GLU A 20 24.95 26.84 -12.30
N ARG A 21 24.98 26.35 -11.06
CA ARG A 21 24.13 26.87 -9.96
C ARG A 21 24.40 28.33 -9.66
N ALA A 22 25.64 28.81 -9.75
CA ALA A 22 25.95 30.23 -9.56
C ALA A 22 25.36 31.11 -10.68
N VAL A 23 25.44 30.68 -11.94
CA VAL A 23 24.82 31.34 -13.10
C VAL A 23 23.28 31.35 -12.96
N ILE A 24 22.70 30.21 -12.58
CA ILE A 24 21.27 30.04 -12.29
C ILE A 24 20.82 30.99 -11.18
N GLN A 25 21.49 31.01 -10.03
CA GLN A 25 21.11 31.87 -8.89
C GLN A 25 21.22 33.36 -9.23
N LYS A 26 22.25 33.76 -9.99
CA LYS A 26 22.45 35.14 -10.44
C LYS A 26 21.34 35.63 -11.37
N GLU A 27 20.95 34.84 -12.37
CA GLU A 27 19.85 35.20 -13.27
C GLU A 27 18.47 35.05 -12.59
N SER A 28 18.29 34.07 -11.71
CA SER A 28 17.09 33.90 -10.87
C SER A 28 16.88 35.10 -9.92
N ALA A 29 17.94 35.66 -9.35
CA ALA A 29 17.90 36.90 -8.57
C ALA A 29 17.59 38.13 -9.44
N SER A 30 18.18 38.22 -10.63
CA SER A 30 17.90 39.27 -11.62
C SER A 30 16.42 39.30 -12.06
N ILE A 31 15.83 38.13 -12.30
CA ILE A 31 14.39 38.00 -12.62
C ILE A 31 13.53 38.44 -11.42
N ARG A 32 13.86 38.03 -10.18
CA ARG A 32 13.16 38.50 -8.96
C ARG A 32 13.25 40.01 -8.75
N ALA A 33 14.38 40.65 -9.07
CA ALA A 33 14.51 42.10 -9.00
C ALA A 33 13.60 42.77 -10.04
N SER A 34 13.68 42.36 -11.30
CA SER A 34 12.85 42.90 -12.39
C SER A 34 11.33 42.73 -12.17
N PHE A 35 10.89 41.66 -11.49
CA PHE A 35 9.48 41.48 -11.15
C PHE A 35 9.02 42.39 -9.99
N ARG A 36 9.93 42.83 -9.11
CA ARG A 36 9.63 43.82 -8.06
C ARG A 36 9.62 45.27 -8.56
N GLU A 37 10.33 45.54 -9.65
CA GLU A 37 10.43 46.87 -10.27
C GLU A 37 9.20 47.26 -11.11
N GLU A 38 8.21 46.37 -11.25
CA GLU A 38 6.93 46.57 -11.97
C GLU A 38 7.05 47.27 -13.34
N SER A 39 8.13 47.00 -14.07
CA SER A 39 8.39 47.63 -15.37
C SER A 39 7.24 47.39 -16.35
N GLY A 40 6.65 48.47 -16.87
CA GLY A 40 5.53 48.41 -17.82
C GLY A 40 5.86 47.78 -19.18
N ASP A 41 7.14 47.51 -19.49
CA ASP A 41 7.53 46.87 -20.74
C ASP A 41 7.23 45.36 -20.75
N HIS A 42 6.14 44.99 -21.41
CA HIS A 42 5.75 43.61 -21.67
C HIS A 42 6.85 42.79 -22.41
N SER A 43 7.74 43.44 -23.17
CA SER A 43 8.87 42.79 -23.84
C SER A 43 9.89 42.25 -22.83
N VAL A 44 10.20 43.03 -21.78
CA VAL A 44 11.06 42.63 -20.67
C VAL A 44 10.41 41.52 -19.85
N ARG A 45 9.12 41.70 -19.46
CA ARG A 45 8.33 40.67 -18.75
C ARG A 45 8.35 39.34 -19.52
N ARG A 46 8.09 39.35 -20.83
CA ARG A 46 8.13 38.16 -21.69
C ARG A 46 9.51 37.50 -21.70
N ASN A 47 10.60 38.25 -21.84
CA ASN A 47 11.95 37.66 -21.81
C ASN A 47 12.28 37.03 -20.45
N ASN A 48 11.82 37.63 -19.34
CA ASN A 48 12.09 37.12 -18.01
C ASN A 48 11.23 35.90 -17.65
N VAL A 49 9.95 35.85 -18.04
CA VAL A 49 9.13 34.63 -17.95
C VAL A 49 9.69 33.52 -18.87
N ALA A 50 10.23 33.85 -20.04
CA ALA A 50 10.85 32.84 -20.91
C ALA A 50 12.12 32.22 -20.29
N LYS A 51 12.89 32.99 -19.51
CA LYS A 51 13.98 32.44 -18.67
C LYS A 51 13.45 31.64 -17.48
N LEU A 52 12.35 32.07 -16.86
CA LEU A 52 11.71 31.36 -15.76
C LEU A 52 11.25 29.95 -16.18
N LEU A 53 10.70 29.79 -17.39
CA LEU A 53 10.39 28.47 -17.94
C LEU A 53 11.64 27.61 -18.18
N TYR A 54 12.76 28.21 -18.59
CA TYR A 54 14.00 27.45 -18.71
C TYR A 54 14.54 27.01 -17.32
N LEU A 55 14.44 27.87 -16.29
CA LEU A 55 14.72 27.48 -14.90
C LEU A 55 13.83 26.33 -14.44
N PHE A 56 12.53 26.36 -14.74
CA PHE A 56 11.61 25.27 -14.44
C PHE A 56 12.02 23.96 -15.14
N THR A 57 12.43 24.00 -16.41
CA THR A 57 12.95 22.79 -17.10
C THR A 57 14.30 22.28 -16.56
N LEU A 58 14.98 23.03 -15.71
CA LEU A 58 16.17 22.60 -14.96
C LEU A 58 15.83 22.12 -13.52
N GLY A 59 14.54 22.09 -13.15
CA GLY A 59 14.07 21.68 -11.81
C GLY A 59 14.18 22.75 -10.72
N GLU A 60 14.45 24.01 -11.08
CA GLU A 60 14.54 25.12 -10.12
C GLU A 60 13.18 25.66 -9.67
N ARG A 61 13.13 26.24 -8.47
CA ARG A 61 11.87 26.72 -7.86
C ARG A 61 11.42 28.07 -8.43
N THR A 62 10.28 28.08 -9.13
CA THR A 62 9.81 29.20 -9.98
C THR A 62 8.49 29.87 -9.58
N HIS A 63 7.83 29.41 -8.50
CA HIS A 63 6.53 29.91 -8.00
C HIS A 63 6.39 31.45 -8.01
N PHE A 64 7.45 32.17 -7.64
CA PHE A 64 7.46 33.63 -7.54
C PHE A 64 7.13 34.40 -8.84
N GLY A 65 7.07 33.72 -10.00
CA GLY A 65 6.69 34.32 -11.28
C GLY A 65 5.30 33.95 -11.80
N GLN A 66 4.48 33.19 -11.05
CA GLN A 66 3.14 32.75 -11.48
C GLN A 66 2.22 33.94 -11.83
N ILE A 67 2.18 34.97 -10.98
CA ILE A 67 1.38 36.20 -11.22
C ILE A 67 1.85 36.96 -12.48
N GLU A 68 3.16 36.99 -12.75
CA GLU A 68 3.70 37.64 -13.97
C GLU A 68 3.35 36.86 -15.25
N CYS A 69 3.00 35.58 -15.14
CA CYS A 69 2.46 34.80 -16.25
C CYS A 69 1.00 35.19 -16.55
N LEU A 70 0.20 35.48 -15.52
CA LEU A 70 -1.15 36.06 -15.71
C LEU A 70 -1.08 37.46 -16.36
N LYS A 71 -0.14 38.32 -15.93
CA LYS A 71 0.11 39.62 -16.57
C LYS A 71 0.57 39.50 -18.04
N LEU A 72 1.00 38.32 -18.50
CA LEU A 72 1.24 38.02 -19.92
C LEU A 72 0.02 37.42 -20.64
N LEU A 73 -0.83 36.64 -19.97
CA LEU A 73 -2.15 36.26 -20.51
C LEU A 73 -2.99 37.50 -20.83
N ALA A 74 -3.02 38.49 -19.92
CA ALA A 74 -3.75 39.75 -20.13
C ALA A 74 -3.15 40.67 -21.23
N SER A 75 -1.98 40.36 -21.81
CA SER A 75 -1.39 41.18 -22.88
C SER A 75 -2.21 41.06 -24.18
N PRO A 76 -2.48 42.14 -24.92
CA PRO A 76 -3.14 42.07 -26.23
C PRO A 76 -2.23 41.48 -27.33
N ARG A 77 -0.93 41.27 -27.06
CA ARG A 77 0.03 40.80 -28.07
C ARG A 77 0.06 39.28 -28.12
N PHE A 78 -0.24 38.70 -29.29
CA PHE A 78 -0.20 37.23 -29.51
C PHE A 78 1.12 36.56 -29.06
N ALA A 79 2.27 37.20 -29.28
CA ALA A 79 3.57 36.68 -28.86
C ALA A 79 3.76 36.64 -27.32
N ASP A 80 3.01 37.46 -26.59
CA ASP A 80 3.02 37.52 -25.13
C ASP A 80 2.00 36.52 -24.58
N LYS A 81 0.76 36.51 -25.10
CA LYS A 81 -0.26 35.48 -24.80
C LYS A 81 0.27 34.08 -25.01
N ARG A 82 0.93 33.80 -26.14
CA ARG A 82 1.52 32.48 -26.45
C ARG A 82 2.51 32.01 -25.38
N LEU A 83 3.28 32.92 -24.78
CA LEU A 83 4.16 32.58 -23.66
C LEU A 83 3.37 32.45 -22.35
N GLY A 84 2.41 33.34 -22.10
CA GLY A 84 1.51 33.28 -20.94
C GLY A 84 0.77 31.95 -20.84
N HIS A 85 0.13 31.50 -21.92
CA HIS A 85 -0.56 30.19 -22.01
C HIS A 85 0.38 29.01 -21.77
N LEU A 86 1.57 29.02 -22.38
CA LEU A 86 2.58 27.98 -22.16
C LEU A 86 3.05 27.97 -20.70
N ALA A 87 3.30 29.14 -20.11
CA ALA A 87 3.75 29.25 -18.74
C ALA A 87 2.68 28.83 -17.73
N THR A 88 1.43 29.23 -17.97
CA THR A 88 0.25 28.84 -17.20
C THR A 88 0.07 27.32 -17.23
N SER A 89 0.29 26.70 -18.40
CA SER A 89 0.24 25.23 -18.59
C SER A 89 1.40 24.44 -17.96
N LEU A 90 2.38 25.11 -17.33
CA LEU A 90 3.58 24.48 -16.77
C LEU A 90 3.87 24.88 -15.31
N LEU A 91 3.46 26.08 -14.90
CA LEU A 91 3.79 26.67 -13.59
C LEU A 91 2.61 26.73 -12.62
N LEU A 92 1.38 26.50 -13.09
CA LEU A 92 0.20 26.37 -12.23
C LEU A 92 -0.17 24.89 -12.11
N ASP A 93 -0.61 24.50 -10.93
CA ASP A 93 -1.22 23.21 -10.64
C ASP A 93 -2.70 23.41 -10.27
N GLU A 94 -3.45 22.31 -10.10
CA GLU A 94 -4.88 22.35 -9.81
C GLU A 94 -5.23 22.89 -8.40
N ASN A 95 -4.23 23.18 -7.55
CA ASN A 95 -4.41 23.52 -6.12
C ASN A 95 -4.21 25.02 -5.81
N GLN A 96 -4.00 25.86 -6.82
CA GLN A 96 -3.69 27.28 -6.63
C GLN A 96 -4.90 28.20 -6.83
N GLU A 97 -5.22 29.03 -5.83
CA GLU A 97 -6.25 30.09 -5.88
C GLU A 97 -6.07 31.05 -7.08
N VAL A 98 -4.85 31.12 -7.62
CA VAL A 98 -4.46 31.85 -8.83
C VAL A 98 -5.28 31.43 -10.06
N LEU A 99 -5.88 30.23 -10.08
CA LEU A 99 -6.67 29.70 -11.19
C LEU A 99 -7.94 30.53 -11.49
N THR A 100 -8.60 31.15 -10.51
CA THR A 100 -9.82 31.95 -10.77
C THR A 100 -9.55 33.13 -11.70
N LEU A 101 -8.34 33.72 -11.61
CA LEU A 101 -7.88 34.78 -12.54
C LEU A 101 -7.55 34.23 -13.93
N VAL A 102 -7.13 32.95 -14.01
CA VAL A 102 -6.97 32.24 -15.28
C VAL A 102 -8.33 32.01 -15.93
N THR A 103 -9.36 31.61 -15.18
CA THR A 103 -10.72 31.37 -15.72
C THR A 103 -11.22 32.56 -16.51
N ASN A 104 -11.22 33.77 -15.92
CA ASN A 104 -11.64 34.98 -16.61
C ASN A 104 -10.74 35.33 -17.82
N SER A 105 -9.42 35.11 -17.70
CA SER A 105 -8.49 35.33 -18.82
C SER A 105 -8.77 34.40 -20.01
N LEU A 106 -9.04 33.12 -19.74
CA LEU A 106 -9.46 32.14 -20.74
C LEU A 106 -10.84 32.46 -21.32
N GLN A 107 -11.79 32.91 -20.50
CA GLN A 107 -13.14 33.26 -20.93
C GLN A 107 -13.14 34.36 -22.00
N ASN A 108 -12.24 35.34 -21.86
CA ASN A 108 -12.01 36.39 -22.85
C ASN A 108 -11.28 35.87 -24.10
N ASP A 109 -10.29 34.99 -23.95
CA ASP A 109 -9.49 34.48 -25.07
C ASP A 109 -10.21 33.40 -25.90
N LEU A 110 -11.18 32.68 -25.34
CA LEU A 110 -12.09 31.81 -26.06
C LEU A 110 -13.07 32.59 -26.96
N ALA A 111 -13.45 33.81 -26.55
CA ALA A 111 -14.29 34.72 -27.33
C ALA A 111 -13.52 35.56 -28.37
N HIS A 112 -12.19 35.43 -28.46
CA HIS A 112 -11.37 36.28 -29.31
C HIS A 112 -11.54 35.94 -30.80
N SER A 113 -11.70 36.96 -31.64
CA SER A 113 -11.75 36.91 -33.12
C SER A 113 -10.57 36.20 -33.84
N ASN A 114 -9.51 35.80 -33.13
CA ASN A 114 -8.33 35.16 -33.70
C ASN A 114 -8.28 33.68 -33.32
N GLN A 115 -8.46 32.80 -34.32
CA GLN A 115 -8.40 31.34 -34.18
C GLN A 115 -7.17 30.81 -33.43
N TYR A 116 -6.03 31.52 -33.50
CA TYR A 116 -4.80 31.11 -32.81
C TYR A 116 -4.79 31.49 -31.33
N VAL A 117 -5.59 32.49 -30.90
CA VAL A 117 -5.78 32.83 -29.48
C VAL A 117 -6.77 31.85 -28.85
N VAL A 118 -7.93 31.64 -29.47
CA VAL A 118 -8.90 30.60 -29.07
C VAL A 118 -8.22 29.23 -28.99
N GLY A 119 -7.39 28.90 -29.99
CA GLY A 119 -6.62 27.66 -30.03
C GLY A 119 -5.47 27.56 -29.02
N LEU A 120 -5.05 28.66 -28.37
CA LEU A 120 -4.16 28.64 -27.20
C LEU A 120 -4.96 28.47 -25.90
N ALA A 121 -6.10 29.17 -25.77
CA ALA A 121 -6.99 29.05 -24.61
C ALA A 121 -7.53 27.62 -24.46
N LEU A 122 -8.09 27.02 -25.52
CA LEU A 122 -8.50 25.61 -25.55
C LEU A 122 -7.34 24.63 -25.23
N CYS A 123 -6.11 24.99 -25.59
CA CYS A 123 -4.93 24.16 -25.30
C CYS A 123 -4.50 24.25 -23.83
N THR A 124 -4.64 25.43 -23.22
CA THR A 124 -4.33 25.66 -21.81
C THR A 124 -5.39 25.00 -20.94
N LEU A 125 -6.68 25.24 -21.25
CA LEU A 125 -7.81 24.60 -20.57
C LEU A 125 -7.72 23.07 -20.64
N GLY A 126 -7.48 22.50 -21.82
CA GLY A 126 -7.28 21.05 -21.99
C GLY A 126 -6.07 20.45 -21.24
N ASN A 127 -5.13 21.28 -20.75
CA ASN A 127 -4.03 20.84 -19.90
C ASN A 127 -4.35 21.02 -18.40
N ILE A 128 -4.87 22.18 -17.98
CA ILE A 128 -4.99 22.58 -16.57
C ILE A 128 -6.40 22.47 -15.96
N ALA A 129 -7.40 22.00 -16.72
CA ALA A 129 -8.80 21.99 -16.29
C ALA A 129 -9.03 21.43 -14.88
N SER A 130 -9.37 22.33 -13.94
CA SER A 130 -9.97 21.98 -12.65
C SER A 130 -11.49 21.78 -12.81
N ILE A 131 -12.13 21.27 -11.76
CA ILE A 131 -13.60 21.06 -11.71
C ILE A 131 -14.34 22.40 -11.88
N GLU A 132 -13.88 23.44 -11.19
CA GLU A 132 -14.48 24.79 -11.24
C GLU A 132 -14.30 25.42 -12.62
N MET A 133 -13.07 25.44 -13.16
CA MET A 133 -12.78 25.95 -14.50
C MET A 133 -13.57 25.22 -15.61
N SER A 134 -13.86 23.93 -15.40
CA SER A 134 -14.66 23.13 -16.33
C SER A 134 -16.13 23.59 -16.31
N ARG A 135 -16.71 23.79 -15.12
CA ARG A 135 -18.10 24.25 -14.95
C ARG A 135 -18.29 25.73 -15.36
N ASP A 136 -17.29 26.59 -15.18
CA ASP A 136 -17.37 28.00 -15.60
C ASP A 136 -17.24 28.21 -17.12
N LEU A 137 -16.50 27.33 -17.82
CA LEU A 137 -16.13 27.53 -19.23
C LEU A 137 -16.82 26.57 -20.22
N PHE A 138 -17.59 25.56 -19.75
CA PHE A 138 -18.15 24.54 -20.65
C PHE A 138 -18.97 25.15 -21.79
N GLN A 139 -19.86 26.11 -21.53
CA GLN A 139 -20.73 26.74 -22.53
C GLN A 139 -19.93 27.38 -23.69
N GLN A 140 -18.75 27.95 -23.41
CA GLN A 140 -17.90 28.52 -24.44
C GLN A 140 -17.18 27.45 -25.27
N VAL A 141 -16.75 26.36 -24.64
CA VAL A 141 -16.20 25.18 -25.33
C VAL A 141 -17.29 24.54 -26.20
N GLU A 142 -18.50 24.38 -25.66
CA GLU A 142 -19.70 23.85 -26.30
C GLU A 142 -20.12 24.68 -27.55
N ALA A 143 -19.98 26.00 -27.49
CA ALA A 143 -20.13 26.89 -28.65
C ALA A 143 -18.97 26.75 -29.66
N CYS A 144 -17.72 26.58 -29.20
CA CYS A 144 -16.55 26.36 -30.05
C CYS A 144 -16.58 25.02 -30.82
N VAL A 145 -17.47 24.08 -30.49
CA VAL A 145 -17.67 22.84 -31.27
C VAL A 145 -18.43 23.14 -32.57
N ASN A 146 -19.38 24.09 -32.53
CA ASN A 146 -20.25 24.44 -33.66
C ASN A 146 -19.57 25.37 -34.69
N THR A 147 -18.32 25.79 -34.44
CA THR A 147 -17.57 26.70 -35.32
C THR A 147 -17.05 25.98 -36.57
N SER A 148 -17.33 26.49 -37.77
CA SER A 148 -16.95 25.83 -39.04
C SER A 148 -15.44 25.52 -39.20
N ASN A 149 -14.56 26.29 -38.54
CA ASN A 149 -13.11 26.17 -38.63
C ASN A 149 -12.56 24.83 -38.07
N PRO A 150 -11.95 23.95 -38.90
CA PRO A 150 -11.35 22.69 -38.45
C PRO A 150 -10.23 22.86 -37.41
N TYR A 151 -9.48 23.97 -37.45
CA TYR A 151 -8.38 24.24 -36.52
C TYR A 151 -8.88 24.37 -35.07
N ILE A 152 -10.06 24.96 -34.90
CA ILE A 152 -10.71 25.15 -33.59
C ILE A 152 -11.35 23.83 -33.17
N ARG A 153 -12.27 23.26 -33.97
CA ARG A 153 -13.04 22.05 -33.60
C ARG A 153 -12.20 20.87 -33.10
N ARG A 154 -11.07 20.57 -33.76
CA ARG A 154 -10.16 19.50 -33.32
C ARG A 154 -9.57 19.74 -31.93
N LYS A 155 -9.31 21.00 -31.56
CA LYS A 155 -8.87 21.39 -30.22
C LYS A 155 -10.02 21.39 -29.23
N THR A 156 -11.20 21.85 -29.65
CA THR A 156 -12.40 21.85 -28.83
C THR A 156 -12.80 20.44 -28.39
N ALA A 157 -12.77 19.46 -29.31
CA ALA A 157 -13.10 18.07 -29.01
C ALA A 157 -12.17 17.44 -27.95
N LEU A 158 -10.86 17.70 -28.03
CA LEU A 158 -9.89 17.24 -27.02
C LEU A 158 -10.01 18.01 -25.69
N CYS A 159 -10.43 19.27 -25.73
CA CYS A 159 -10.72 20.06 -24.52
C CYS A 159 -11.99 19.56 -23.82
N ALA A 160 -13.06 19.26 -24.59
CA ALA A 160 -14.28 18.65 -24.09
C ALA A 160 -14.00 17.27 -23.46
N MET A 161 -13.16 16.44 -24.09
CA MET A 161 -12.73 15.16 -23.53
C MET A 161 -12.08 15.32 -22.13
N ARG A 162 -11.25 16.37 -21.93
CA ARG A 162 -10.66 16.65 -20.61
C ARG A 162 -11.70 17.17 -19.60
N ILE A 163 -12.66 17.99 -20.05
CA ILE A 163 -13.75 18.53 -19.23
C ILE A 163 -14.67 17.40 -18.74
N CYS A 164 -15.16 16.52 -19.61
CA CYS A 164 -16.01 15.40 -19.20
C CYS A 164 -15.26 14.40 -18.30
N ARG A 165 -13.95 14.18 -18.52
CA ARG A 165 -13.07 13.41 -17.60
C ARG A 165 -12.77 14.11 -16.26
N LYS A 166 -13.25 15.32 -16.04
CA LYS A 166 -13.16 16.08 -14.78
C LYS A 166 -14.51 16.29 -14.12
N VAL A 167 -15.58 16.34 -14.92
CA VAL A 167 -16.96 16.56 -14.52
C VAL A 167 -17.85 15.70 -15.44
N PRO A 168 -18.13 14.43 -15.08
CA PRO A 168 -18.93 13.52 -15.90
C PRO A 168 -20.33 14.06 -16.20
N ASP A 169 -20.91 14.82 -15.27
CA ASP A 169 -22.20 15.52 -15.42
C ASP A 169 -22.29 16.45 -16.65
N LEU A 170 -21.16 16.80 -17.30
CA LEU A 170 -21.15 17.58 -18.54
C LEU A 170 -21.12 16.73 -19.83
N LYS A 171 -21.13 15.39 -19.76
CA LYS A 171 -21.14 14.47 -20.93
C LYS A 171 -22.27 14.83 -21.91
N GLU A 172 -23.50 14.93 -21.42
CA GLU A 172 -24.74 15.06 -22.21
C GLU A 172 -24.68 16.18 -23.25
N HIS A 173 -24.28 17.40 -22.82
CA HIS A 173 -24.20 18.60 -23.67
C HIS A 173 -23.26 18.44 -24.89
N PHE A 174 -22.40 17.42 -24.91
CA PHE A 174 -21.49 17.12 -26.00
C PHE A 174 -21.92 15.91 -26.85
N VAL A 175 -22.80 15.01 -26.38
CA VAL A 175 -23.17 13.75 -27.08
C VAL A 175 -23.69 14.03 -28.49
N ASP A 176 -24.73 14.86 -28.63
CA ASP A 176 -25.30 15.22 -29.95
C ASP A 176 -24.27 15.89 -30.87
N LYS A 177 -23.27 16.56 -30.30
CA LYS A 177 -22.24 17.28 -31.05
C LYS A 177 -21.13 16.37 -31.56
N VAL A 178 -20.88 15.24 -30.90
CA VAL A 178 -19.94 14.20 -31.35
C VAL A 178 -20.35 13.67 -32.73
N SER A 179 -21.66 13.45 -32.96
CA SER A 179 -22.22 13.04 -34.25
C SER A 179 -21.74 13.91 -35.42
N ASN A 180 -21.71 15.23 -35.23
CA ASN A 180 -21.25 16.20 -36.23
C ASN A 180 -19.72 16.20 -36.43
N LEU A 181 -18.95 15.71 -35.45
CA LEU A 181 -17.49 15.56 -35.55
C LEU A 181 -17.10 14.24 -36.22
N LEU A 182 -17.86 13.16 -35.99
CA LEU A 182 -17.64 11.85 -36.63
C LEU A 182 -17.94 11.86 -38.13
N ALA A 183 -18.86 12.73 -38.57
CA ALA A 183 -19.25 12.90 -39.97
C ALA A 183 -18.40 13.94 -40.75
N ASP A 184 -17.40 14.57 -40.14
CA ASP A 184 -16.59 15.58 -40.82
C ASP A 184 -15.63 14.99 -41.86
N ARG A 185 -15.37 15.75 -42.93
CA ARG A 185 -14.46 15.34 -44.02
C ARG A 185 -12.98 15.53 -43.68
N ASN A 186 -12.66 16.35 -42.68
CA ASN A 186 -11.29 16.58 -42.24
C ASN A 186 -10.88 15.49 -41.26
N HIS A 187 -9.96 14.62 -41.68
CA HIS A 187 -9.42 13.52 -40.88
C HIS A 187 -8.96 13.97 -39.48
N GLY A 188 -8.35 15.16 -39.37
CA GLY A 188 -7.89 15.72 -38.08
C GLY A 188 -9.02 16.17 -37.15
N VAL A 189 -10.21 16.47 -37.66
CA VAL A 189 -11.42 16.69 -36.86
C VAL A 189 -12.03 15.34 -36.47
N GLN A 190 -12.17 14.43 -37.44
CA GLN A 190 -12.73 13.08 -37.23
C GLN A 190 -11.93 12.28 -36.19
N LEU A 191 -10.59 12.32 -36.23
CA LEU A 191 -9.69 11.70 -35.25
C LEU A 191 -9.94 12.17 -33.81
N CYS A 192 -10.25 13.46 -33.65
CA CYS A 192 -10.54 14.06 -32.35
C CYS A 192 -11.98 13.76 -31.91
N GLY A 193 -12.95 13.73 -32.84
CA GLY A 193 -14.31 13.28 -32.61
C GLY A 193 -14.38 11.82 -32.17
N LEU A 194 -13.67 10.92 -32.87
CA LEU A 194 -13.50 9.51 -32.49
C LEU A 194 -12.86 9.37 -31.10
N THR A 195 -11.85 10.18 -30.80
CA THR A 195 -11.18 10.16 -29.49
C THR A 195 -12.09 10.66 -28.35
N LEU A 196 -12.95 11.64 -28.62
CA LEU A 196 -13.99 12.08 -27.68
C LEU A 196 -15.07 11.00 -27.49
N ALA A 197 -15.60 10.44 -28.59
CA ALA A 197 -16.63 9.40 -28.57
C ALA A 197 -16.17 8.12 -27.83
N THR A 198 -14.95 7.66 -28.14
CA THR A 198 -14.32 6.52 -27.42
C THR A 198 -14.23 6.80 -25.92
N SER A 199 -13.99 8.06 -25.54
CA SER A 199 -13.89 8.48 -24.14
C SER A 199 -15.23 8.73 -23.44
N PHE A 200 -16.36 8.66 -24.16
CA PHE A 200 -17.68 8.56 -23.53
C PHE A 200 -17.93 7.08 -23.24
N CYS A 201 -17.90 6.20 -24.25
CA CYS A 201 -18.08 4.76 -24.04
C CYS A 201 -17.13 4.16 -22.97
N GLU A 202 -15.82 4.48 -23.00
CA GLU A 202 -14.84 4.06 -21.98
C GLU A 202 -15.11 4.61 -20.55
N ALA A 203 -16.03 5.56 -20.39
CA ALA A 203 -16.44 6.16 -19.11
C ALA A 203 -17.91 5.89 -18.76
N ASP A 204 -18.69 5.35 -19.69
CA ASP A 204 -20.06 4.88 -19.45
C ASP A 204 -19.97 3.43 -18.91
N GLU A 205 -19.04 2.62 -19.42
CA GLU A 205 -18.62 1.31 -18.86
C GLU A 205 -18.19 1.37 -17.37
N GLU A 206 -17.82 2.55 -16.85
CA GLU A 206 -17.48 2.78 -15.43
C GLU A 206 -18.70 3.22 -14.57
N GLU A 207 -19.78 3.66 -15.20
CA GLU A 207 -20.99 4.23 -14.57
C GLU A 207 -22.22 3.29 -14.64
N ASP A 208 -22.17 2.24 -15.47
CA ASP A 208 -23.17 1.15 -15.69
C ASP A 208 -23.64 0.36 -14.44
N ALA A 209 -23.28 0.78 -13.23
CA ALA A 209 -23.82 0.26 -11.99
C ALA A 209 -25.29 0.65 -11.78
N ASP A 210 -25.68 1.88 -12.19
CA ASP A 210 -26.93 2.54 -11.77
C ASP A 210 -27.90 2.91 -12.92
N GLY A 211 -27.74 2.31 -14.11
CA GLY A 211 -28.89 1.92 -14.96
C GLY A 211 -29.60 2.96 -15.84
N ASP A 212 -29.05 4.15 -16.06
CA ASP A 212 -29.58 5.18 -16.97
C ASP A 212 -29.22 4.96 -18.47
N GLU A 213 -29.67 5.84 -19.36
CA GLU A 213 -29.72 5.63 -20.83
C GLU A 213 -28.37 5.29 -21.52
N ASP A 214 -28.32 4.14 -22.19
CA ASP A 214 -27.19 3.65 -23.01
C ASP A 214 -26.66 4.70 -24.02
N ILE A 215 -25.63 5.48 -23.66
CA ILE A 215 -24.94 6.40 -24.59
C ILE A 215 -24.29 5.61 -25.75
N VAL A 216 -23.91 4.35 -25.49
CA VAL A 216 -23.39 3.41 -26.50
C VAL A 216 -24.41 3.18 -27.63
N GLU A 217 -25.70 2.98 -27.34
CA GLU A 217 -26.76 2.79 -28.35
C GLU A 217 -26.88 4.01 -29.27
N LYS A 218 -26.80 5.23 -28.70
CA LYS A 218 -26.81 6.49 -29.46
C LYS A 218 -25.65 6.57 -30.47
N PHE A 219 -24.52 5.90 -30.20
CA PHE A 219 -23.38 5.83 -31.11
C PHE A 219 -23.36 4.63 -32.07
N LYS A 220 -24.05 3.52 -31.78
CA LYS A 220 -24.12 2.32 -32.66
C LYS A 220 -24.61 2.66 -34.08
N ILE A 221 -25.50 3.65 -34.22
CA ILE A 221 -26.03 4.15 -35.50
C ILE A 221 -24.91 4.56 -36.48
N PHE A 222 -23.74 4.98 -36.00
CA PHE A 222 -22.62 5.39 -36.86
C PHE A 222 -21.73 4.24 -37.35
N VAL A 223 -21.86 3.01 -36.81
CA VAL A 223 -21.02 1.85 -37.17
C VAL A 223 -20.96 1.61 -38.68
N PRO A 224 -22.06 1.56 -39.45
CA PRO A 224 -22.00 1.33 -40.90
C PRO A 224 -21.21 2.41 -41.66
N ASN A 225 -21.24 3.67 -41.20
CA ASN A 225 -20.48 4.76 -41.80
C ASN A 225 -18.99 4.69 -41.45
N LEU A 226 -18.67 4.27 -40.22
CA LEU A 226 -17.29 4.04 -39.77
C LEU A 226 -16.65 2.84 -40.46
N VAL A 227 -17.38 1.73 -40.60
CA VAL A 227 -16.98 0.56 -41.40
C VAL A 227 -16.73 0.97 -42.85
N LYS A 228 -17.60 1.78 -43.45
CA LYS A 228 -17.40 2.32 -44.81
C LYS A 228 -16.17 3.22 -44.91
N THR A 229 -15.90 4.05 -43.90
CA THR A 229 -14.70 4.91 -43.85
C THR A 229 -13.43 4.07 -43.71
N LEU A 230 -13.43 3.06 -42.84
CA LEU A 230 -12.30 2.14 -42.66
C LEU A 230 -12.05 1.30 -43.93
N LYS A 231 -13.10 0.79 -44.56
CA LYS A 231 -13.03 0.06 -45.84
C LYS A 231 -12.50 0.95 -46.97
N ALA A 232 -12.87 2.23 -46.98
CA ALA A 232 -12.28 3.22 -47.87
C ALA A 232 -10.79 3.42 -47.57
N LEU A 233 -10.38 3.73 -46.32
CA LEU A 233 -8.97 3.95 -45.96
C LEU A 233 -8.07 2.73 -46.23
N ALA A 234 -8.55 1.52 -45.93
CA ALA A 234 -7.82 0.26 -46.16
C ALA A 234 -7.73 -0.15 -47.65
N THR A 235 -8.55 0.42 -48.52
CA THR A 235 -8.55 0.16 -49.98
C THR A 235 -8.06 1.37 -50.79
N SER A 236 -7.88 2.53 -50.15
CA SER A 236 -7.51 3.78 -50.81
C SER A 236 -6.02 3.80 -51.15
N GLY A 237 -5.70 4.33 -52.34
CA GLY A 237 -4.33 4.61 -52.74
C GLY A 237 -3.71 5.77 -51.95
N TYR A 238 -2.48 6.08 -52.35
CA TYR A 238 -1.63 7.12 -51.76
C TYR A 238 -2.32 8.50 -51.66
N ALA A 239 -2.44 9.02 -50.43
CA ALA A 239 -2.98 10.34 -50.12
C ALA A 239 -1.86 11.28 -49.58
N PRO A 240 -1.36 12.26 -50.34
CA PRO A 240 -0.12 12.98 -50.01
C PRO A 240 -0.05 13.68 -48.64
N GLU A 241 -1.18 14.07 -48.04
CA GLU A 241 -1.21 14.74 -46.74
C GLU A 241 -1.34 13.77 -45.55
N HIS A 242 -1.70 12.50 -45.80
CA HIS A 242 -2.12 11.54 -44.78
C HIS A 242 -1.45 10.14 -44.93
N ASP A 243 -0.68 9.91 -45.99
CA ASP A 243 0.14 8.70 -46.15
C ASP A 243 1.27 8.66 -45.12
N VAL A 244 1.44 7.50 -44.48
CA VAL A 244 2.64 7.18 -43.71
C VAL A 244 3.23 5.87 -44.20
N THR A 245 4.25 5.97 -45.06
CA THR A 245 5.02 4.85 -45.62
C THR A 245 4.23 3.89 -46.53
N GLY A 246 3.27 4.42 -47.31
CA GLY A 246 2.41 3.65 -48.21
C GLY A 246 1.09 3.20 -47.60
N ILE A 247 0.68 3.79 -46.47
CA ILE A 247 -0.57 3.48 -45.76
C ILE A 247 -1.31 4.79 -45.47
N SER A 248 -2.54 4.89 -45.97
CA SER A 248 -3.39 6.09 -45.86
C SER A 248 -4.06 6.23 -44.49
N ASP A 249 -3.64 7.25 -43.73
CA ASP A 249 -4.08 7.61 -42.38
C ASP A 249 -4.16 6.48 -41.34
N PRO A 250 -3.01 5.96 -40.87
CA PRO A 250 -3.00 4.92 -39.85
C PRO A 250 -3.59 5.36 -38.51
N PHE A 251 -3.58 6.67 -38.21
CA PHE A 251 -4.08 7.18 -36.92
C PHE A 251 -5.60 7.15 -36.87
N VAL A 252 -6.28 7.54 -37.96
CA VAL A 252 -7.73 7.40 -38.08
C VAL A 252 -8.12 5.93 -38.13
N GLN A 253 -7.40 5.07 -38.88
CA GLN A 253 -7.69 3.63 -38.90
C GLN A 253 -7.65 2.99 -37.51
N VAL A 254 -6.57 3.19 -36.74
CA VAL A 254 -6.45 2.69 -35.35
C VAL A 254 -7.53 3.27 -34.44
N LYS A 255 -7.90 4.54 -34.59
CA LYS A 255 -8.97 5.15 -33.78
C LYS A 255 -10.37 4.66 -34.14
N ILE A 256 -10.65 4.35 -35.41
CA ILE A 256 -11.89 3.67 -35.80
C ILE A 256 -11.91 2.25 -35.21
N LEU A 257 -10.83 1.47 -35.33
CA LEU A 257 -10.75 0.11 -34.78
C LEU A 257 -10.98 0.06 -33.25
N ARG A 258 -10.38 1.00 -32.50
CA ARG A 258 -10.61 1.12 -31.05
C ARG A 258 -12.05 1.53 -30.70
N PHE A 259 -12.64 2.46 -31.44
CA PHE A 259 -14.01 2.89 -31.19
C PHE A 259 -15.02 1.79 -31.55
N LEU A 260 -14.80 1.09 -32.67
CA LEU A 260 -15.57 -0.09 -33.05
C LEU A 260 -15.47 -1.21 -32.01
N ARG A 261 -14.33 -1.38 -31.33
CA ARG A 261 -14.20 -2.33 -30.21
C ARG A 261 -15.16 -1.99 -29.06
N ALA A 262 -15.14 -0.75 -28.58
CA ALA A 262 -16.02 -0.29 -27.51
C ALA A 262 -17.51 -0.43 -27.89
N LEU A 263 -17.89 -0.09 -29.13
CA LEU A 263 -19.28 -0.23 -29.59
C LEU A 263 -19.76 -1.68 -29.81
N ALA A 264 -18.83 -2.64 -29.94
CA ALA A 264 -19.13 -4.04 -30.24
C ALA A 264 -19.02 -4.99 -29.03
N THR A 265 -18.41 -4.55 -27.93
CA THR A 265 -18.33 -5.33 -26.70
C THR A 265 -19.75 -5.57 -26.15
N GLY A 266 -20.13 -6.85 -26.01
CA GLY A 266 -21.47 -7.25 -25.57
C GLY A 266 -22.58 -7.20 -26.63
N ASP A 267 -22.28 -6.85 -27.89
CA ASP A 267 -23.26 -6.82 -28.99
C ASP A 267 -22.83 -7.70 -30.17
N ALA A 268 -23.51 -8.83 -30.33
CA ALA A 268 -23.29 -9.79 -31.41
C ALA A 268 -23.70 -9.24 -32.80
N HIS A 269 -24.70 -8.36 -32.90
CA HIS A 269 -25.14 -7.82 -34.19
C HIS A 269 -24.19 -6.74 -34.71
N VAL A 270 -23.70 -5.88 -33.81
CA VAL A 270 -22.63 -4.92 -34.15
C VAL A 270 -21.34 -5.67 -34.48
N SER A 271 -21.00 -6.72 -33.73
CA SER A 271 -19.85 -7.60 -34.04
C SER A 271 -19.98 -8.26 -35.44
N GLU A 272 -21.16 -8.75 -35.81
CA GLU A 272 -21.42 -9.34 -37.14
C GLU A 272 -21.14 -8.35 -38.27
N GLN A 273 -21.62 -7.10 -38.16
CA GLN A 273 -21.37 -6.04 -39.15
C GLN A 273 -19.88 -5.68 -39.31
N ILE A 274 -19.08 -5.89 -38.27
CA ILE A 274 -17.65 -5.49 -38.22
C ILE A 274 -16.72 -6.64 -38.64
N ASN A 275 -17.17 -7.90 -38.59
CA ASN A 275 -16.35 -9.08 -38.91
C ASN A 275 -15.75 -9.05 -40.34
N ASP A 276 -16.50 -8.60 -41.37
CA ASP A 276 -15.98 -8.48 -42.76
C ASP A 276 -14.81 -7.50 -42.85
N ILE A 277 -14.92 -6.32 -42.25
CA ILE A 277 -13.86 -5.30 -42.31
C ILE A 277 -12.66 -5.69 -41.43
N LEU A 278 -12.86 -6.38 -40.31
CA LEU A 278 -11.75 -6.93 -39.52
C LEU A 278 -10.98 -8.00 -40.31
N ALA A 279 -11.69 -8.93 -40.97
CA ALA A 279 -11.06 -9.91 -41.85
C ALA A 279 -10.32 -9.23 -43.03
N GLN A 280 -10.91 -8.20 -43.64
CA GLN A 280 -10.29 -7.44 -44.74
C GLN A 280 -9.03 -6.69 -44.27
N VAL A 281 -9.05 -6.03 -43.10
CA VAL A 281 -7.89 -5.32 -42.54
C VAL A 281 -6.80 -6.31 -42.12
N ALA A 282 -7.16 -7.42 -41.48
CA ALA A 282 -6.24 -8.47 -41.04
C ALA A 282 -5.52 -9.20 -42.20
N THR A 283 -6.07 -9.15 -43.42
CA THR A 283 -5.51 -9.81 -44.61
C THR A 283 -4.81 -8.87 -45.59
N ASN A 284 -5.28 -7.63 -45.75
CA ASN A 284 -4.72 -6.69 -46.75
C ASN A 284 -3.64 -5.74 -46.20
N THR A 285 -3.51 -5.58 -44.87
CA THR A 285 -2.53 -4.63 -44.29
C THR A 285 -1.10 -5.15 -44.38
N ASP A 286 -0.17 -4.35 -44.93
CA ASP A 286 1.23 -4.74 -45.05
C ASP A 286 1.98 -4.77 -43.69
N SER A 287 2.25 -5.98 -43.21
CA SER A 287 3.08 -6.25 -42.02
C SER A 287 4.59 -5.92 -42.19
N SER A 288 5.07 -5.48 -43.37
CA SER A 288 6.48 -5.13 -43.56
C SER A 288 6.93 -3.85 -42.84
N LYS A 289 5.99 -3.00 -42.39
CA LYS A 289 6.24 -1.72 -41.70
C LYS A 289 5.63 -1.69 -40.31
N ASN A 290 6.25 -0.96 -39.39
CA ASN A 290 5.70 -0.72 -38.05
C ASN A 290 4.28 -0.09 -38.09
N VAL A 291 4.01 0.74 -39.11
CA VAL A 291 2.69 1.36 -39.32
C VAL A 291 1.60 0.30 -39.56
N GLY A 292 1.81 -0.62 -40.50
CA GLY A 292 0.87 -1.71 -40.76
C GLY A 292 0.76 -2.68 -39.59
N ASN A 293 1.87 -2.99 -38.91
CA ASN A 293 1.85 -3.79 -37.68
C ASN A 293 1.07 -3.10 -36.54
N SER A 294 1.02 -1.77 -36.50
CA SER A 294 0.23 -1.01 -35.51
C SER A 294 -1.28 -1.08 -35.80
N ILE A 295 -1.69 -1.05 -37.08
CA ILE A 295 -3.09 -1.26 -37.49
C ILE A 295 -3.51 -2.70 -37.23
N LEU A 296 -2.70 -3.67 -37.66
CA LEU A 296 -2.91 -5.09 -37.38
C LEU A 296 -2.98 -5.37 -35.87
N TYR A 297 -2.19 -4.65 -35.06
CA TYR A 297 -2.23 -4.79 -33.61
C TYR A 297 -3.58 -4.37 -33.01
N GLU A 298 -4.08 -3.17 -33.33
CA GLU A 298 -5.39 -2.73 -32.82
C GLU A 298 -6.53 -3.59 -33.40
N ALA A 299 -6.45 -3.99 -34.68
CA ALA A 299 -7.43 -4.90 -35.28
C ALA A 299 -7.46 -6.26 -34.58
N VAL A 300 -6.30 -6.80 -34.19
CA VAL A 300 -6.22 -8.04 -33.41
C VAL A 300 -6.78 -7.86 -32.01
N LEU A 301 -6.51 -6.75 -31.31
CA LEU A 301 -7.17 -6.46 -30.03
C LEU A 301 -8.70 -6.40 -30.20
N THR A 302 -9.19 -5.73 -31.25
CA THR A 302 -10.63 -5.67 -31.55
C THR A 302 -11.22 -7.06 -31.80
N ILE A 303 -10.55 -7.93 -32.57
CA ILE A 303 -10.98 -9.32 -32.82
C ILE A 303 -11.06 -10.17 -31.52
N LEU A 304 -10.18 -9.90 -30.56
CA LEU A 304 -10.05 -10.72 -29.35
C LEU A 304 -11.01 -10.33 -28.24
N ASP A 305 -11.32 -9.04 -28.11
CA ASP A 305 -12.19 -8.53 -27.04
C ASP A 305 -13.70 -8.58 -27.41
N ILE A 306 -14.07 -8.67 -28.70
CA ILE A 306 -15.47 -8.75 -29.17
C ILE A 306 -15.96 -10.21 -29.37
N GLU A 307 -17.25 -10.41 -29.57
CA GLU A 307 -17.87 -11.71 -29.93
C GLU A 307 -17.67 -12.09 -31.41
N ALA A 308 -16.40 -12.10 -31.84
CA ALA A 308 -15.98 -12.55 -33.17
C ALA A 308 -16.04 -14.08 -33.31
N ASP A 309 -16.18 -14.55 -34.55
CA ASP A 309 -16.07 -15.98 -34.87
C ASP A 309 -14.71 -16.57 -34.45
N SER A 310 -14.77 -17.82 -34.01
CA SER A 310 -13.64 -18.72 -33.77
C SER A 310 -12.55 -18.68 -34.85
N GLY A 311 -12.90 -18.68 -36.14
CA GLY A 311 -11.96 -18.59 -37.25
C GLY A 311 -11.20 -17.26 -37.28
N LEU A 312 -11.90 -16.15 -37.01
CA LEU A 312 -11.31 -14.81 -36.93
C LEU A 312 -10.42 -14.65 -35.68
N ARG A 313 -10.86 -15.17 -34.51
CA ARG A 313 -10.04 -15.23 -33.28
C ARG A 313 -8.76 -16.04 -33.47
N VAL A 314 -8.85 -17.21 -34.11
CA VAL A 314 -7.68 -18.04 -34.45
C VAL A 314 -6.76 -17.32 -35.45
N LEU A 315 -7.29 -16.59 -36.43
CA LEU A 315 -6.49 -15.72 -37.29
C LEU A 315 -5.75 -14.63 -36.49
N GLY A 316 -6.42 -14.01 -35.51
CA GLY A 316 -5.81 -13.03 -34.60
C GLY A 316 -4.63 -13.60 -33.82
N VAL A 317 -4.78 -14.78 -33.21
CA VAL A 317 -3.68 -15.47 -32.51
C VAL A 317 -2.54 -15.85 -33.46
N ASN A 318 -2.85 -16.31 -34.68
CA ASN A 318 -1.83 -16.58 -35.70
C ASN A 318 -1.04 -15.32 -36.11
N ILE A 319 -1.67 -14.13 -36.10
CA ILE A 319 -0.98 -12.84 -36.34
C ILE A 319 -0.05 -12.49 -35.17
N LEU A 320 -0.48 -12.67 -33.93
CA LEU A 320 0.40 -12.53 -32.75
C LEU A 320 1.57 -13.53 -32.79
N GLY A 321 1.33 -14.76 -33.26
CA GLY A 321 2.37 -15.76 -33.52
C GLY A 321 3.41 -15.29 -34.55
N LYS A 322 2.99 -14.65 -35.64
CA LYS A 322 3.91 -14.00 -36.59
C LYS A 322 4.68 -12.83 -35.95
N PHE A 323 4.04 -12.07 -35.07
CA PHE A 323 4.68 -10.98 -34.34
C PHE A 323 5.75 -11.47 -33.34
N LEU A 324 5.56 -12.62 -32.68
CA LEU A 324 6.59 -13.25 -31.85
C LEU A 324 7.86 -13.62 -32.63
N SER A 325 7.71 -14.02 -33.90
CA SER A 325 8.83 -14.36 -34.79
C SER A 325 9.40 -13.14 -35.54
N ASN A 326 8.96 -11.91 -35.22
CA ASN A 326 9.46 -10.69 -35.86
C ASN A 326 10.86 -10.33 -35.34
N ARG A 327 11.70 -9.70 -36.18
CA ARG A 327 13.04 -9.24 -35.77
C ARG A 327 13.02 -8.01 -34.86
N ASP A 328 11.92 -7.25 -34.84
CA ASP A 328 11.78 -6.07 -33.99
C ASP A 328 11.39 -6.46 -32.55
N ASN A 329 12.22 -6.08 -31.57
CA ASN A 329 11.96 -6.27 -30.14
C ASN A 329 10.63 -5.65 -29.68
N ASN A 330 10.26 -4.49 -30.24
CA ASN A 330 9.03 -3.80 -29.87
C ASN A 330 7.80 -4.63 -30.24
N ILE A 331 7.80 -5.22 -31.45
CA ILE A 331 6.72 -6.06 -31.95
C ILE A 331 6.62 -7.36 -31.14
N ARG A 332 7.76 -7.98 -30.79
CA ARG A 332 7.80 -9.16 -29.92
C ARG A 332 7.28 -8.89 -28.50
N TYR A 333 7.68 -7.77 -27.89
CA TYR A 333 7.18 -7.34 -26.59
C TYR A 333 5.66 -7.10 -26.61
N VAL A 334 5.15 -6.39 -27.62
CA VAL A 334 3.72 -6.09 -27.80
C VAL A 334 2.90 -7.37 -27.99
N ALA A 335 3.42 -8.34 -28.75
CA ALA A 335 2.79 -9.64 -28.93
C ALA A 335 2.72 -10.44 -27.62
N LEU A 336 3.83 -10.59 -26.89
CA LEU A 336 3.85 -11.27 -25.59
C LEU A 336 2.88 -10.62 -24.59
N ASN A 337 2.93 -9.29 -24.45
CA ASN A 337 2.06 -8.52 -23.55
C ASN A 337 0.56 -8.70 -23.86
N THR A 338 0.23 -8.98 -25.12
CA THR A 338 -1.16 -9.18 -25.56
C THR A 338 -1.59 -10.63 -25.44
N LEU A 339 -0.73 -11.59 -25.78
CA LEU A 339 -1.00 -13.02 -25.60
C LEU A 339 -1.31 -13.35 -24.14
N ILE A 340 -0.70 -12.67 -23.16
CA ILE A 340 -1.03 -12.80 -21.72
C ILE A 340 -2.52 -12.56 -21.45
N LYS A 341 -3.16 -11.60 -22.12
CA LYS A 341 -4.62 -11.39 -22.01
C LYS A 341 -5.39 -12.55 -22.66
N VAL A 342 -4.94 -12.98 -23.84
CA VAL A 342 -5.62 -13.98 -24.67
C VAL A 342 -5.63 -15.39 -24.06
N VAL A 343 -4.66 -15.76 -23.20
CA VAL A 343 -4.66 -17.09 -22.55
C VAL A 343 -5.96 -17.37 -21.78
N ALA A 344 -6.61 -16.34 -21.25
CA ALA A 344 -7.89 -16.49 -20.54
C ALA A 344 -9.11 -16.74 -21.47
N ILE A 345 -8.97 -16.47 -22.77
CA ILE A 345 -10.04 -16.57 -23.78
C ILE A 345 -9.83 -17.78 -24.69
N GLU A 346 -8.62 -17.92 -25.26
CA GLU A 346 -8.27 -18.93 -26.27
C GLU A 346 -6.94 -19.65 -25.94
N PRO A 347 -6.86 -20.39 -24.82
CA PRO A 347 -5.61 -21.03 -24.37
C PRO A 347 -5.08 -22.05 -25.39
N ASN A 348 -5.96 -22.76 -26.08
CA ASN A 348 -5.61 -23.80 -27.06
C ASN A 348 -4.92 -23.22 -28.31
N ALA A 349 -5.26 -21.99 -28.70
CA ALA A 349 -4.60 -21.30 -29.80
C ALA A 349 -3.20 -20.82 -29.39
N VAL A 350 -3.06 -20.21 -28.21
CA VAL A 350 -1.76 -19.69 -27.72
C VAL A 350 -0.76 -20.83 -27.46
N GLN A 351 -1.20 -21.98 -26.96
CA GLN A 351 -0.31 -23.14 -26.72
C GLN A 351 0.42 -23.65 -27.98
N ARG A 352 -0.09 -23.36 -29.20
CA ARG A 352 0.60 -23.69 -30.46
C ARG A 352 1.93 -22.94 -30.62
N HIS A 353 2.04 -21.74 -30.04
CA HIS A 353 3.23 -20.89 -30.10
C HIS A 353 4.17 -21.05 -28.89
N ARG A 354 3.90 -22.02 -27.99
CA ARG A 354 4.67 -22.21 -26.74
C ARG A 354 6.18 -22.32 -26.94
N ASN A 355 6.63 -22.94 -28.03
CA ASN A 355 8.07 -23.14 -28.29
C ASN A 355 8.76 -21.78 -28.52
N THR A 356 8.19 -20.91 -29.36
CA THR A 356 8.68 -19.55 -29.62
C THR A 356 8.59 -18.66 -28.38
N ILE A 357 7.60 -18.88 -27.51
CA ILE A 357 7.48 -18.18 -26.21
C ILE A 357 8.63 -18.60 -25.26
N LEU A 358 8.97 -19.89 -25.21
CA LEU A 358 10.12 -20.40 -24.44
C LEU A 358 11.46 -19.91 -25.02
N GLU A 359 11.59 -19.80 -26.34
CA GLU A 359 12.76 -19.17 -26.99
C GLU A 359 12.91 -17.70 -26.56
N CYS A 360 11.81 -16.97 -26.38
CA CYS A 360 11.83 -15.58 -25.89
C CYS A 360 12.30 -15.45 -24.42
N LEU A 361 12.36 -16.53 -23.62
CA LEU A 361 13.02 -16.51 -22.30
C LEU A 361 14.54 -16.33 -22.40
N ARG A 362 15.13 -16.62 -23.57
CA ARG A 362 16.57 -16.55 -23.84
C ARG A 362 16.95 -15.31 -24.65
N ASP A 363 16.03 -14.36 -24.83
CA ASP A 363 16.27 -13.09 -25.53
C ASP A 363 17.19 -12.15 -24.73
N PRO A 364 18.08 -11.35 -25.37
CA PRO A 364 18.89 -10.35 -24.65
C PRO A 364 18.05 -9.30 -23.89
N ASP A 365 16.83 -8.98 -24.33
CA ASP A 365 16.01 -7.92 -23.75
C ASP A 365 15.30 -8.37 -22.46
N ILE A 366 15.62 -7.71 -21.35
CA ILE A 366 15.03 -7.94 -20.02
C ILE A 366 13.50 -7.79 -20.05
N SER A 367 12.97 -6.91 -20.90
CA SER A 367 11.54 -6.63 -21.03
C SER A 367 10.81 -7.78 -21.74
N ILE A 368 11.42 -8.32 -22.79
CA ILE A 368 10.93 -9.50 -23.52
C ILE A 368 10.97 -10.72 -22.61
N ARG A 369 12.12 -10.96 -21.93
CA ARG A 369 12.25 -12.07 -20.97
C ARG A 369 11.21 -12.02 -19.86
N ARG A 370 10.88 -10.82 -19.33
CA ARG A 370 9.84 -10.66 -18.30
C ARG A 370 8.45 -11.04 -18.81
N ARG A 371 8.03 -10.54 -19.99
CA ARG A 371 6.71 -10.89 -20.56
C ARG A 371 6.64 -12.35 -21.02
N ALA A 372 7.72 -12.90 -21.56
CA ALA A 372 7.82 -14.32 -21.91
C ALA A 372 7.71 -15.21 -20.66
N LEU A 373 8.30 -14.79 -19.53
CA LEU A 373 8.22 -15.49 -18.25
C LEU A 373 6.80 -15.45 -17.66
N GLU A 374 6.17 -14.27 -17.60
CA GLU A 374 4.77 -14.11 -17.17
C GLU A 374 3.84 -14.97 -18.03
N LEU A 375 3.96 -14.91 -19.36
CA LEU A 375 3.19 -15.72 -20.29
C LEU A 375 3.43 -17.23 -20.09
N SER A 376 4.69 -17.64 -19.90
CA SER A 376 5.06 -19.04 -19.66
C SER A 376 4.42 -19.60 -18.39
N PHE A 377 4.27 -18.80 -17.32
CA PHE A 377 3.54 -19.20 -16.12
C PHE A 377 2.02 -19.28 -16.36
N THR A 378 1.42 -18.35 -17.10
CA THR A 378 -0.02 -18.43 -17.43
C THR A 378 -0.40 -19.61 -18.33
N LEU A 379 0.57 -20.17 -19.07
CA LEU A 379 0.38 -21.34 -19.95
C LEU A 379 0.58 -22.69 -19.25
N ILE A 380 0.78 -22.73 -17.92
CA ILE A 380 0.93 -23.98 -17.18
C ILE A 380 -0.42 -24.66 -16.95
N ASN A 381 -0.53 -25.88 -17.47
CA ASN A 381 -1.64 -26.80 -17.29
C ASN A 381 -1.11 -28.15 -16.77
N GLU A 382 -1.97 -28.97 -16.18
CA GLU A 382 -1.66 -30.31 -15.66
C GLU A 382 -0.93 -31.22 -16.68
N SER A 383 -1.25 -31.09 -17.97
CA SER A 383 -0.65 -31.87 -19.06
C SER A 383 0.75 -31.42 -19.47
N ASN A 384 1.15 -30.16 -19.19
CA ASN A 384 2.41 -29.57 -19.67
C ASN A 384 3.39 -29.16 -18.56
N VAL A 385 2.94 -29.12 -17.30
CA VAL A 385 3.69 -28.70 -16.11
C VAL A 385 5.09 -29.35 -16.00
N ARG A 386 5.20 -30.67 -16.24
CA ARG A 386 6.47 -31.42 -16.18
C ARG A 386 7.53 -30.92 -17.18
N VAL A 387 7.11 -30.33 -18.30
CA VAL A 387 7.99 -29.82 -19.35
C VAL A 387 8.30 -28.35 -19.10
N LEU A 388 7.28 -27.53 -18.83
CA LEU A 388 7.47 -26.09 -18.60
C LEU A 388 8.31 -25.82 -17.33
N ILE A 389 8.05 -26.52 -16.23
CA ILE A 389 8.84 -26.36 -14.99
C ILE A 389 10.30 -26.81 -15.19
N ARG A 390 10.58 -27.78 -16.08
CA ARG A 390 11.96 -28.17 -16.41
C ARG A 390 12.72 -27.06 -17.12
N GLU A 391 12.13 -26.44 -18.14
CA GLU A 391 12.74 -25.29 -18.84
C GLU A 391 12.85 -24.06 -17.93
N LEU A 392 11.86 -23.81 -17.06
CA LEU A 392 11.88 -22.71 -16.09
C LEU A 392 12.96 -22.91 -15.01
N LEU A 393 13.23 -24.14 -14.57
CA LEU A 393 14.35 -24.46 -13.68
C LEU A 393 15.71 -24.33 -14.38
N ALA A 394 15.81 -24.71 -15.66
CA ALA A 394 17.02 -24.49 -16.46
C ALA A 394 17.28 -22.98 -16.69
N PHE A 395 16.22 -22.19 -16.88
CA PHE A 395 16.34 -20.73 -16.94
C PHE A 395 16.72 -20.13 -15.59
N LEU A 396 16.19 -20.63 -14.46
CA LEU A 396 16.50 -20.14 -13.10
C LEU A 396 18.00 -20.16 -12.76
N GLU A 397 18.71 -21.15 -13.29
CA GLU A 397 20.15 -21.35 -13.10
C GLU A 397 21.00 -20.28 -13.82
N VAL A 398 20.51 -19.75 -14.95
CA VAL A 398 21.19 -18.72 -15.77
C VAL A 398 20.61 -17.31 -15.57
N ALA A 399 19.42 -17.19 -15.00
CA ALA A 399 18.68 -15.93 -14.89
C ALA A 399 19.37 -14.87 -14.01
N ASP A 400 19.14 -13.60 -14.35
CA ASP A 400 19.55 -12.45 -13.53
C ASP A 400 18.84 -12.45 -12.18
N ASN A 401 19.50 -11.92 -11.15
CA ASN A 401 19.02 -11.97 -9.76
C ASN A 401 17.68 -11.23 -9.54
N GLU A 402 17.28 -10.32 -10.44
CA GLU A 402 15.97 -9.65 -10.39
C GLU A 402 14.80 -10.61 -10.70
N PHE A 403 15.02 -11.63 -11.54
CA PHE A 403 13.96 -12.59 -11.90
C PHE A 403 13.75 -13.66 -10.83
N LYS A 404 14.80 -14.04 -10.09
CA LYS A 404 14.79 -15.18 -9.15
C LYS A 404 13.68 -15.10 -8.08
N PRO A 405 13.39 -13.96 -7.42
CA PRO A 405 12.29 -13.87 -6.45
C PRO A 405 10.90 -14.13 -7.05
N THR A 406 10.67 -13.70 -8.29
CA THR A 406 9.40 -13.91 -8.99
C THR A 406 9.31 -15.34 -9.53
N MET A 407 10.40 -15.86 -10.10
CA MET A 407 10.47 -17.22 -10.62
C MET A 407 10.26 -18.27 -9.53
N THR A 408 10.99 -18.19 -8.42
CA THR A 408 10.84 -19.16 -7.31
C THR A 408 9.43 -19.14 -6.74
N SER A 409 8.83 -17.96 -6.58
CA SER A 409 7.45 -17.79 -6.12
C SER A 409 6.43 -18.42 -7.07
N GLN A 410 6.56 -18.21 -8.39
CA GLN A 410 5.61 -18.73 -9.37
C GLN A 410 5.81 -20.22 -9.69
N ILE A 411 7.06 -20.73 -9.65
CA ILE A 411 7.34 -22.17 -9.72
C ILE A 411 6.70 -22.89 -8.52
N GLY A 412 6.81 -22.33 -7.31
CA GLY A 412 6.16 -22.88 -6.12
C GLY A 412 4.64 -22.91 -6.25
N ILE A 413 4.00 -21.81 -6.65
CA ILE A 413 2.54 -21.74 -6.88
C ILE A 413 2.08 -22.74 -7.96
N ALA A 414 2.83 -22.87 -9.05
CA ALA A 414 2.52 -23.80 -10.12
C ALA A 414 2.67 -25.27 -9.68
N ALA A 415 3.66 -25.58 -8.83
CA ALA A 415 3.84 -26.91 -8.26
C ALA A 415 2.75 -27.23 -7.20
N ASP A 416 2.43 -26.29 -6.31
CA ASP A 416 1.33 -26.41 -5.32
C ASP A 416 -0.02 -26.71 -5.99
N LYS A 417 -0.27 -26.14 -7.18
CA LYS A 417 -1.53 -26.28 -7.91
C LYS A 417 -1.58 -27.48 -8.87
N PHE A 418 -0.50 -27.77 -9.60
CA PHE A 418 -0.50 -28.70 -10.73
C PHE A 418 0.45 -29.90 -10.58
N ALA A 419 1.02 -30.17 -9.40
CA ALA A 419 1.92 -31.32 -9.21
C ALA A 419 1.22 -32.68 -9.49
N PRO A 420 1.72 -33.50 -10.44
CA PRO A 420 1.11 -34.77 -10.79
C PRO A 420 1.38 -35.90 -9.79
N ASN A 421 2.37 -35.77 -8.90
CA ASN A 421 2.51 -36.57 -7.69
C ASN A 421 3.33 -35.81 -6.62
N LYS A 422 3.26 -36.27 -5.36
CA LYS A 422 3.90 -35.57 -4.22
C LYS A 422 5.44 -35.66 -4.24
N ARG A 423 6.03 -36.77 -4.72
CA ARG A 423 7.50 -36.94 -4.85
C ARG A 423 8.09 -35.90 -5.80
N TRP A 424 7.53 -35.76 -7.02
CA TRP A 424 7.93 -34.73 -7.98
C TRP A 424 7.77 -33.29 -7.44
N HIS A 425 6.77 -33.04 -6.59
CA HIS A 425 6.61 -31.74 -5.95
C HIS A 425 7.76 -31.46 -4.96
N VAL A 426 8.09 -32.42 -4.09
CA VAL A 426 9.25 -32.33 -3.18
C VAL A 426 10.55 -32.13 -3.96
N ASP A 427 10.77 -32.90 -5.03
CA ASP A 427 11.97 -32.82 -5.88
C ASP A 427 12.10 -31.45 -6.58
N THR A 428 10.98 -30.93 -7.09
CA THR A 428 10.90 -29.60 -7.73
C THR A 428 11.26 -28.50 -6.74
N MET A 429 10.64 -28.51 -5.56
CA MET A 429 10.88 -27.49 -4.53
C MET A 429 12.29 -27.59 -3.94
N LEU A 430 12.83 -28.79 -3.79
CA LEU A 430 14.23 -29.00 -3.41
C LEU A 430 15.19 -28.41 -4.45
N ARG A 431 14.96 -28.62 -5.76
CA ARG A 431 15.80 -28.02 -6.81
C ARG A 431 15.71 -26.49 -6.82
N VAL A 432 14.54 -25.90 -6.51
CA VAL A 432 14.38 -24.45 -6.31
C VAL A 432 15.22 -23.95 -5.14
N LEU A 433 15.16 -24.64 -3.99
CA LEU A 433 15.93 -24.28 -2.78
C LEU A 433 17.44 -24.38 -3.01
N THR A 434 17.93 -25.41 -3.70
CA THR A 434 19.35 -25.56 -4.04
C THR A 434 19.85 -24.51 -5.06
N LEU A 435 19.02 -24.10 -6.03
CA LEU A 435 19.44 -23.13 -7.06
C LEU A 435 19.33 -21.67 -6.63
N ALA A 436 18.31 -21.33 -5.84
CA ALA A 436 17.92 -19.94 -5.59
C ALA A 436 17.35 -19.70 -4.19
N GLY A 437 17.74 -20.51 -3.20
CA GLY A 437 17.26 -20.42 -1.81
C GLY A 437 17.32 -19.02 -1.19
N ASN A 438 18.35 -18.22 -1.52
CA ASN A 438 18.47 -16.81 -1.08
C ASN A 438 17.44 -15.84 -1.69
N TYR A 439 16.62 -16.30 -2.65
CA TYR A 439 15.57 -15.52 -3.30
C TYR A 439 14.16 -16.12 -3.08
N VAL A 440 14.05 -17.24 -2.37
CA VAL A 440 12.78 -17.87 -2.02
C VAL A 440 12.09 -17.05 -0.92
N LYS A 441 10.79 -16.78 -1.08
CA LYS A 441 9.99 -16.08 -0.07
C LYS A 441 9.53 -17.05 1.03
N GLU A 442 9.46 -16.58 2.27
CA GLU A 442 9.05 -17.36 3.45
C GLU A 442 7.75 -18.19 3.27
N PRO A 443 6.66 -17.71 2.62
CA PRO A 443 5.46 -18.53 2.41
C PRO A 443 5.70 -19.76 1.53
N ILE A 444 6.64 -19.69 0.58
CA ILE A 444 7.03 -20.81 -0.28
C ILE A 444 7.79 -21.87 0.53
N MET A 445 8.71 -21.43 1.40
CA MET A 445 9.41 -22.32 2.34
C MET A 445 8.43 -22.97 3.32
N SER A 446 7.48 -22.20 3.84
CA SER A 446 6.43 -22.69 4.75
C SER A 446 5.50 -23.71 4.07
N SER A 447 5.16 -23.52 2.79
CA SER A 447 4.41 -24.50 1.99
C SER A 447 5.21 -25.80 1.80
N PHE A 448 6.51 -25.70 1.49
CA PHE A 448 7.39 -26.87 1.37
C PHE A 448 7.55 -27.64 2.71
N ILE A 449 7.72 -26.93 3.82
CA ILE A 449 7.75 -27.53 5.17
C ILE A 449 6.42 -28.24 5.47
N ARG A 450 5.27 -27.62 5.16
CA ARG A 450 3.94 -28.24 5.29
C ARG A 450 3.78 -29.47 4.40
N LEU A 451 4.27 -29.42 3.16
CA LEU A 451 4.25 -30.55 2.23
C LEU A 451 4.96 -31.77 2.84
N VAL A 452 6.17 -31.60 3.36
CA VAL A 452 6.92 -32.69 4.03
C VAL A 452 6.23 -33.14 5.32
N ALA A 453 5.71 -32.20 6.13
CA ALA A 453 4.99 -32.53 7.35
C ALA A 453 3.71 -33.34 7.12
N THR A 454 3.03 -33.12 6.00
CA THR A 454 1.76 -33.80 5.63
C THR A 454 1.94 -35.09 4.82
N THR A 455 3.15 -35.43 4.36
CA THR A 455 3.41 -36.66 3.59
C THR A 455 4.39 -37.60 4.32
N PRO A 456 3.94 -38.39 5.32
CA PRO A 456 4.81 -39.22 6.17
C PRO A 456 5.67 -40.23 5.38
N GLU A 457 5.10 -40.82 4.33
CA GLU A 457 5.79 -41.75 3.42
C GLU A 457 7.04 -41.15 2.75
N LEU A 458 7.08 -39.82 2.57
CA LEU A 458 8.16 -39.11 1.90
C LEU A 458 9.10 -38.37 2.87
N GLN A 459 8.85 -38.39 4.19
CA GLN A 459 9.65 -37.64 5.16
C GLN A 459 11.11 -38.08 5.16
N THR A 460 11.38 -39.39 5.27
CA THR A 460 12.75 -39.93 5.25
C THR A 460 13.49 -39.54 3.96
N TYR A 461 12.81 -39.63 2.82
CA TYR A 461 13.35 -39.26 1.50
C TYR A 461 13.72 -37.78 1.43
N ALA A 462 12.78 -36.90 1.79
CA ALA A 462 12.98 -35.45 1.78
C ALA A 462 14.12 -35.03 2.71
N VAL A 463 14.18 -35.58 3.92
CA VAL A 463 15.19 -35.25 4.94
C VAL A 463 16.58 -35.72 4.50
N GLN A 464 16.70 -36.92 3.94
CA GLN A 464 17.96 -37.43 3.41
C GLN A 464 18.46 -36.61 2.21
N LYS A 465 17.55 -36.24 1.29
CA LYS A 465 17.88 -35.37 0.15
C LYS A 465 18.25 -33.95 0.60
N LEU A 466 17.58 -33.39 1.61
CA LEU A 466 17.94 -32.11 2.22
C LEU A 466 19.34 -32.17 2.86
N TYR A 467 19.65 -33.18 3.67
CA TYR A 467 20.99 -33.38 4.25
C TYR A 467 22.09 -33.48 3.17
N ILE A 468 21.84 -34.23 2.10
CA ILE A 468 22.80 -34.37 0.97
C ILE A 468 23.02 -33.05 0.22
N ASN A 469 22.02 -32.17 0.12
CA ASN A 469 22.20 -30.86 -0.51
C ASN A 469 22.86 -29.85 0.44
N LEU A 470 22.45 -29.80 1.70
CA LEU A 470 23.03 -28.91 2.72
C LEU A 470 24.51 -29.25 3.01
N LYS A 471 24.91 -30.52 2.87
CA LYS A 471 26.32 -30.95 2.95
C LYS A 471 27.14 -30.62 1.69
N LYS A 472 26.52 -30.18 0.59
CA LYS A 472 27.20 -29.68 -0.62
C LYS A 472 27.31 -28.14 -0.64
N ASP A 473 26.24 -27.46 -0.22
CA ASP A 473 26.15 -26.00 -0.24
C ASP A 473 25.40 -25.48 1.01
N ILE A 474 26.08 -24.62 1.78
CA ILE A 474 25.54 -23.94 2.96
C ILE A 474 25.27 -22.45 2.71
N THR A 475 25.49 -21.96 1.49
CA THR A 475 25.33 -20.54 1.13
C THR A 475 23.87 -20.14 0.85
N GLN A 476 22.96 -21.12 0.80
CA GLN A 476 21.52 -20.93 0.56
C GLN A 476 20.74 -20.94 1.88
N GLU A 477 20.20 -19.80 2.27
CA GLU A 477 19.48 -19.57 3.53
C GLU A 477 18.21 -20.43 3.63
N SER A 478 17.29 -20.35 2.67
CA SER A 478 16.04 -21.14 2.73
C SER A 478 16.29 -22.66 2.69
N LEU A 479 17.38 -23.12 2.05
CA LEU A 479 17.78 -24.54 2.10
C LEU A 479 18.27 -24.92 3.50
N THR A 480 19.03 -24.02 4.14
CA THR A 480 19.53 -24.19 5.51
C THR A 480 18.39 -24.21 6.53
N GLN A 481 17.44 -23.29 6.43
CA GLN A 481 16.26 -23.20 7.31
C GLN A 481 15.34 -24.43 7.16
N ALA A 482 14.96 -24.79 5.93
CA ALA A 482 14.15 -25.98 5.66
C ALA A 482 14.89 -27.28 6.05
N GLY A 483 16.20 -27.36 5.77
CA GLY A 483 17.04 -28.48 6.17
C GLY A 483 17.13 -28.63 7.69
N ALA A 484 17.37 -27.54 8.43
CA ALA A 484 17.44 -27.54 9.88
C ALA A 484 16.12 -28.00 10.51
N TRP A 485 14.98 -27.45 10.07
CA TRP A 485 13.66 -27.86 10.56
C TRP A 485 13.40 -29.36 10.32
N CYS A 486 13.60 -29.83 9.08
CA CYS A 486 13.39 -31.23 8.73
C CYS A 486 14.33 -32.20 9.46
N ILE A 487 15.60 -31.84 9.67
CA ILE A 487 16.55 -32.66 10.45
C ILE A 487 16.19 -32.67 11.95
N GLY A 488 15.67 -31.56 12.49
CA GLY A 488 15.16 -31.50 13.86
C GLY A 488 13.93 -32.37 14.09
N GLU A 489 12.95 -32.35 13.18
CA GLU A 489 11.70 -33.12 13.31
C GLU A 489 11.80 -34.59 12.92
N TYR A 490 12.73 -34.96 12.02
CA TYR A 490 12.81 -36.30 11.44
C TYR A 490 14.21 -36.91 11.49
N GLY A 491 15.10 -36.41 12.35
CA GLY A 491 16.42 -36.98 12.58
C GLY A 491 16.36 -38.47 12.98
N ASP A 492 15.33 -38.90 13.70
CA ASP A 492 15.09 -40.31 14.02
C ASP A 492 14.78 -41.17 12.78
N ALA A 493 14.18 -40.62 11.73
CA ALA A 493 13.95 -41.32 10.46
C ALA A 493 15.24 -41.38 9.63
N LEU A 494 15.98 -40.27 9.56
CA LEU A 494 17.27 -40.18 8.84
C LEU A 494 18.31 -41.18 9.38
N LEU A 495 18.38 -41.35 10.70
CA LEU A 495 19.33 -42.24 11.37
C LEU A 495 18.94 -43.73 11.29
N ARG A 496 17.68 -44.05 11.01
CA ARG A 496 17.22 -45.45 10.84
C ARG A 496 17.55 -46.05 9.47
N GLY A 497 17.82 -45.21 8.46
CA GLY A 497 18.14 -45.66 7.10
C GLY A 497 16.96 -46.35 6.40
N GLY A 498 16.05 -45.56 5.84
CA GLY A 498 14.94 -46.11 5.04
C GLY A 498 15.44 -46.81 3.77
N GLN A 499 14.85 -47.95 3.42
CA GLN A 499 14.90 -48.46 2.05
C GLN A 499 13.86 -47.70 1.21
N TYR A 500 14.19 -47.41 -0.05
CA TYR A 500 13.27 -46.81 -1.02
C TYR A 500 13.24 -47.66 -2.28
N GLU A 501 12.14 -47.56 -3.02
CA GLU A 501 12.10 -48.00 -4.40
C GLU A 501 12.91 -47.02 -5.27
N GLU A 502 13.78 -47.58 -6.13
CA GLU A 502 14.72 -46.93 -7.08
C GLU A 502 16.11 -46.48 -6.55
N GLU A 503 17.08 -47.40 -6.67
CA GLU A 503 18.54 -47.30 -6.98
C GLU A 503 19.47 -46.17 -6.44
N GLU A 504 19.02 -45.08 -5.83
CA GLU A 504 19.95 -44.12 -5.21
C GLU A 504 20.46 -44.62 -3.83
N LEU A 505 21.67 -45.20 -3.84
CA LEU A 505 22.36 -45.72 -2.66
C LEU A 505 22.28 -44.79 -1.44
N VAL A 506 21.56 -45.24 -0.42
CA VAL A 506 21.39 -44.58 0.87
C VAL A 506 22.75 -44.54 1.58
N ARG A 507 23.31 -43.34 1.73
CA ARG A 507 24.47 -43.13 2.60
C ARG A 507 24.00 -43.13 4.05
N GLU A 508 24.46 -44.10 4.83
CA GLU A 508 24.27 -44.10 6.29
C GLU A 508 24.79 -42.79 6.89
N VAL A 509 23.90 -42.06 7.58
CA VAL A 509 24.26 -40.80 8.26
C VAL A 509 24.54 -41.10 9.72
N LYS A 510 25.74 -40.75 10.20
CA LYS A 510 26.13 -40.95 11.61
C LYS A 510 25.72 -39.75 12.46
N GLN A 511 25.34 -39.99 13.72
CA GLN A 511 24.88 -38.96 14.67
C GLN A 511 25.88 -37.78 14.80
N HIS A 512 27.18 -38.08 14.78
CA HIS A 512 28.29 -37.12 14.77
C HIS A 512 28.27 -36.16 13.57
N GLU A 513 27.91 -36.63 12.37
CA GLU A 513 27.97 -35.81 11.14
C GLU A 513 26.86 -34.74 11.10
N LEU A 514 25.72 -34.98 11.76
CA LEU A 514 24.64 -33.99 11.87
C LEU A 514 25.08 -32.80 12.73
N ILE A 515 25.75 -33.07 13.84
CA ILE A 515 26.26 -32.05 14.75
C ILE A 515 27.45 -31.32 14.11
N ASP A 516 28.31 -32.02 13.36
CA ASP A 516 29.36 -31.36 12.56
C ASP A 516 28.77 -30.41 11.51
N LEU A 517 27.71 -30.81 10.81
CA LEU A 517 27.07 -29.97 9.79
C LEU A 517 26.51 -28.69 10.41
N PHE A 518 25.73 -28.79 11.49
CA PHE A 518 25.23 -27.61 12.21
C PHE A 518 26.36 -26.78 12.84
N THR A 519 27.40 -27.40 13.39
CA THR A 519 28.59 -26.69 13.90
C THR A 519 29.30 -25.93 12.77
N THR A 520 29.38 -26.51 11.57
CA THR A 520 30.02 -25.88 10.40
C THR A 520 29.21 -24.69 9.91
N ILE A 521 27.87 -24.80 9.88
CA ILE A 521 26.98 -23.70 9.48
C ILE A 521 27.05 -22.56 10.49
N LEU A 522 26.91 -22.84 11.79
CA LEU A 522 26.94 -21.83 12.88
C LEU A 522 28.28 -21.07 12.97
N ASN A 523 29.40 -21.72 12.62
CA ASN A 523 30.71 -21.07 12.56
C ASN A 523 30.99 -20.37 11.21
N SER A 524 30.04 -20.37 10.27
CA SER A 524 30.21 -19.75 8.95
C SER A 524 29.68 -18.33 8.91
N ASN A 525 30.28 -17.49 8.05
CA ASN A 525 29.79 -16.14 7.76
C ASN A 525 28.43 -16.12 7.02
N HIS A 526 27.83 -17.28 6.75
CA HIS A 526 26.52 -17.44 6.12
C HIS A 526 25.39 -17.72 7.14
N ALA A 527 25.73 -17.90 8.43
CA ALA A 527 24.74 -18.01 9.49
C ALA A 527 24.02 -16.67 9.72
N THR A 528 22.85 -16.51 9.13
CA THR A 528 21.92 -15.43 9.48
C THR A 528 21.32 -15.66 10.88
N GLN A 529 20.74 -14.61 11.47
CA GLN A 529 20.01 -14.72 12.73
C GLN A 529 18.91 -15.79 12.64
N VAL A 530 18.05 -15.73 11.63
CA VAL A 530 16.94 -16.68 11.45
C VAL A 530 17.47 -18.11 11.22
N SER A 531 18.55 -18.28 10.45
CA SER A 531 19.20 -19.61 10.31
C SER A 531 19.73 -20.14 11.65
N THR A 532 20.32 -19.28 12.47
CA THR A 532 20.82 -19.62 13.81
C THR A 532 19.66 -20.03 14.74
N GLU A 533 18.58 -19.27 14.76
CA GLU A 533 17.34 -19.59 15.49
C GLU A 533 16.74 -20.96 15.12
N TYR A 534 16.68 -21.26 13.82
CA TYR A 534 16.23 -22.56 13.31
C TYR A 534 17.17 -23.70 13.73
N ILE A 535 18.48 -23.50 13.65
CA ILE A 535 19.48 -24.52 14.03
C ILE A 535 19.49 -24.75 15.55
N VAL A 536 19.40 -23.70 16.38
CA VAL A 536 19.30 -23.81 17.85
C VAL A 536 18.03 -24.60 18.24
N THR A 537 16.93 -24.41 17.53
CA THR A 537 15.68 -25.17 17.70
C THR A 537 15.78 -26.61 17.19
N ALA A 538 16.50 -26.85 16.10
CA ALA A 538 16.77 -28.21 15.60
C ALA A 538 17.70 -29.00 16.55
N LEU A 539 18.73 -28.33 17.10
CA LEU A 539 19.68 -28.90 18.05
C LEU A 539 18.98 -29.37 19.33
N VAL A 540 18.07 -28.58 19.92
CA VAL A 540 17.34 -29.04 21.11
C VAL A 540 16.41 -30.21 20.78
N LYS A 541 15.73 -30.22 19.63
CA LYS A 541 14.90 -31.35 19.19
C LYS A 541 15.71 -32.63 18.99
N LEU A 542 16.92 -32.54 18.43
CA LEU A 542 17.82 -33.70 18.32
C LEU A 542 18.16 -34.34 19.68
N THR A 543 18.07 -33.62 20.81
CA THR A 543 18.32 -34.22 22.14
C THR A 543 17.32 -35.31 22.55
N THR A 544 16.14 -35.39 21.92
CA THR A 544 15.17 -36.48 22.16
C THR A 544 15.18 -37.54 21.06
N ARG A 545 15.92 -37.31 19.96
CA ARG A 545 16.01 -38.23 18.80
C ARG A 545 17.36 -38.95 18.69
N LEU A 546 18.41 -38.38 19.26
CA LEU A 546 19.73 -39.01 19.40
C LEU A 546 19.80 -39.91 20.64
N SER A 547 20.74 -40.85 20.64
CA SER A 547 20.92 -41.82 21.74
C SER A 547 22.36 -41.93 22.24
N ASP A 548 23.32 -41.32 21.54
CA ASP A 548 24.71 -41.23 21.99
C ASP A 548 24.88 -40.08 23.02
N PRO A 549 25.23 -40.37 24.29
CA PRO A 549 25.46 -39.33 25.29
C PRO A 549 26.60 -38.38 24.92
N ALA A 550 27.62 -38.83 24.17
CA ALA A 550 28.72 -37.96 23.74
C ALA A 550 28.26 -36.90 22.73
N GLN A 551 27.23 -37.20 21.93
CA GLN A 551 26.58 -36.22 21.06
C GLN A 551 25.67 -35.26 21.85
N LEU A 552 24.97 -35.74 22.88
CA LEU A 552 24.12 -34.90 23.74
C LEU A 552 24.95 -33.84 24.50
N ASP A 553 26.08 -34.24 25.10
CA ASP A 553 27.04 -33.33 25.73
C ASP A 553 27.62 -32.29 24.76
N ARG A 554 27.73 -32.64 23.48
CA ARG A 554 28.25 -31.74 22.44
C ARG A 554 27.19 -30.72 22.01
N ILE A 555 25.93 -31.13 21.88
CA ILE A 555 24.78 -30.22 21.66
C ILE A 555 24.67 -29.23 22.81
N ARG A 556 24.77 -29.71 24.06
CA ARG A 556 24.74 -28.87 25.25
C ARG A 556 25.78 -27.76 25.21
N ARG A 557 27.05 -28.07 24.90
CA ARG A 557 28.13 -27.07 24.80
C ARG A 557 27.89 -26.04 23.69
N LEU A 558 27.29 -26.43 22.57
CA LEU A 558 26.92 -25.50 21.50
C LEU A 558 25.84 -24.50 21.98
N LEU A 559 24.82 -24.98 22.71
CA LEU A 559 23.78 -24.13 23.28
C LEU A 559 24.34 -23.20 24.37
N GLU A 560 25.24 -23.70 25.23
CA GLU A 560 25.92 -22.90 26.26
C GLU A 560 26.72 -21.73 25.66
N VAL A 561 27.36 -21.89 24.49
CA VAL A 561 28.05 -20.79 23.77
C VAL A 561 27.07 -19.70 23.30
N HIS A 562 25.87 -20.07 22.85
CA HIS A 562 24.88 -19.10 22.36
C HIS A 562 24.14 -18.32 23.46
N GLN A 563 24.28 -18.69 24.74
CA GLN A 563 23.70 -17.92 25.86
C GLN A 563 24.25 -16.49 25.96
N THR A 564 25.47 -16.24 25.47
CA THR A 564 26.08 -14.89 25.42
C THR A 564 25.95 -14.23 24.05
N SER A 565 24.97 -14.64 23.23
CA SER A 565 24.62 -13.96 21.98
C SER A 565 24.23 -12.50 22.24
N LEU A 566 24.52 -11.63 21.26
CA LEU A 566 24.04 -10.24 21.23
C LEU A 566 22.59 -10.13 20.71
N ASP A 567 22.10 -11.16 20.03
CA ASP A 567 20.70 -11.26 19.63
C ASP A 567 19.86 -11.89 20.73
N VAL A 568 18.70 -11.26 21.00
CA VAL A 568 17.79 -11.59 22.09
C VAL A 568 17.04 -12.90 21.83
N GLU A 569 16.63 -13.19 20.59
CA GLU A 569 15.93 -14.44 20.26
C GLU A 569 16.84 -15.66 20.40
N VAL A 570 18.04 -15.61 19.82
CA VAL A 570 19.04 -16.67 19.97
C VAL A 570 19.47 -16.81 21.44
N GLN A 571 19.66 -15.72 22.17
CA GLN A 571 19.98 -15.76 23.61
C GLN A 571 18.87 -16.41 24.44
N GLN A 572 17.62 -15.98 24.26
CA GLN A 572 16.47 -16.49 25.00
C GLN A 572 16.31 -17.99 24.79
N ARG A 573 16.30 -18.44 23.51
CA ARG A 573 16.20 -19.86 23.17
C ARG A 573 17.40 -20.67 23.69
N ALA A 574 18.62 -20.15 23.61
CA ALA A 574 19.80 -20.84 24.14
C ALA A 574 19.75 -21.05 25.66
N VAL A 575 19.30 -20.04 26.42
CA VAL A 575 19.12 -20.11 27.88
C VAL A 575 17.97 -21.06 28.25
N GLU A 576 16.79 -20.92 27.63
CA GLU A 576 15.64 -21.80 27.86
C GLU A 576 15.96 -23.26 27.52
N TYR A 577 16.57 -23.52 26.36
CA TYR A 577 16.91 -24.88 25.94
C TYR A 577 18.01 -25.49 26.79
N THR A 578 18.95 -24.70 27.33
CA THR A 578 19.94 -25.21 28.29
C THR A 578 19.27 -25.54 29.64
N ASN A 579 18.36 -24.70 30.13
CA ASN A 579 17.59 -24.96 31.35
C ASN A 579 16.74 -26.24 31.22
N LEU A 580 16.20 -26.52 30.02
CA LEU A 580 15.44 -27.74 29.73
C LEU A 580 16.26 -29.04 29.86
N PHE A 581 17.60 -29.00 29.86
CA PHE A 581 18.43 -30.18 30.20
C PHE A 581 18.32 -30.59 31.67
N SER A 582 17.89 -29.71 32.58
CA SER A 582 17.67 -30.08 33.99
C SER A 582 16.35 -30.85 34.23
N TYR A 583 15.51 -30.98 33.20
CA TYR A 583 14.17 -31.58 33.28
C TYR A 583 13.95 -32.67 32.22
N ASP A 584 14.80 -33.71 32.20
CA ASP A 584 14.77 -34.81 31.20
C ASP A 584 13.36 -35.37 30.91
N GLN A 585 12.57 -35.63 31.96
CA GLN A 585 11.20 -36.18 31.84
C GLN A 585 10.20 -35.22 31.18
N ILE A 586 10.43 -33.91 31.28
CA ILE A 586 9.61 -32.88 30.63
C ILE A 586 10.10 -32.63 29.21
N ARG A 587 11.43 -32.66 28.99
CA ARG A 587 12.06 -32.47 27.67
C ARG A 587 11.52 -33.46 26.62
N SER A 588 11.30 -34.72 26.98
CA SER A 588 10.74 -35.73 26.07
C SER A 588 9.30 -35.44 25.64
N GLY A 589 8.45 -34.89 26.53
CA GLY A 589 7.06 -34.53 26.19
C GLY A 589 6.95 -33.19 25.45
N VAL A 590 7.77 -32.20 25.80
CA VAL A 590 7.77 -30.88 25.15
C VAL A 590 8.35 -30.91 23.73
N LEU A 591 9.21 -31.89 23.41
CA LEU A 591 9.88 -32.02 22.11
C LEU A 591 9.42 -33.27 21.31
N GLU A 592 8.16 -33.67 21.51
CA GLU A 592 7.45 -34.59 20.62
C GLU A 592 7.30 -33.99 19.20
N LYS A 593 6.95 -34.82 18.22
CA LYS A 593 6.77 -34.36 16.83
C LYS A 593 5.60 -33.41 16.72
N MET A 594 5.83 -32.24 16.12
CA MET A 594 4.76 -31.25 15.90
C MET A 594 3.60 -31.86 15.08
N PRO A 595 2.33 -31.61 15.45
CA PRO A 595 1.20 -32.09 14.67
C PRO A 595 1.22 -31.46 13.26
N PRO A 596 0.82 -32.20 12.21
CA PRO A 596 0.83 -31.67 10.84
C PRO A 596 -0.09 -30.45 10.75
N PRO A 597 0.41 -29.28 10.33
CA PRO A 597 -0.38 -28.05 10.36
C PRO A 597 -1.54 -28.12 9.36
N GLN A 598 -2.74 -27.79 9.85
CA GLN A 598 -3.98 -27.88 9.08
C GLN A 598 -3.91 -27.11 7.76
N ILE A 599 -4.44 -27.70 6.69
CA ILE A 599 -4.54 -27.07 5.38
C ILE A 599 -5.77 -26.14 5.35
N LYS A 600 -5.72 -25.03 6.09
CA LYS A 600 -6.67 -23.92 5.89
C LYS A 600 -6.46 -23.39 4.47
N GLU A 601 -7.50 -23.24 3.65
CA GLU A 601 -7.34 -22.88 2.24
C GLU A 601 -6.68 -21.51 2.05
N GLU A 602 -6.94 -20.59 2.98
CA GLU A 602 -6.32 -19.28 3.15
C GLU A 602 -4.79 -19.34 3.33
N SER A 603 -4.27 -20.46 3.82
CA SER A 603 -2.87 -20.63 4.21
C SER A 603 -2.00 -21.28 3.13
N ARG A 604 -2.56 -21.56 1.93
CA ARG A 604 -1.75 -21.82 0.73
C ARG A 604 -0.90 -20.57 0.42
N VAL A 605 0.14 -20.72 -0.39
CA VAL A 605 0.94 -19.57 -0.91
C VAL A 605 0.04 -18.54 -1.61
N LEU A 606 -1.03 -19.04 -2.24
CA LEU A 606 -2.19 -18.26 -2.62
C LEU A 606 -3.09 -18.07 -1.38
N GLY A 607 -3.00 -16.91 -0.73
CA GLY A 607 -4.06 -16.45 0.17
C GLY A 607 -5.40 -16.45 -0.57
N ALA A 608 -6.43 -17.01 0.08
CA ALA A 608 -7.77 -17.29 -0.47
C ALA A 608 -7.76 -17.52 -2.00
N ALA A 609 -7.37 -18.74 -2.41
CA ALA A 609 -7.14 -19.11 -3.80
C ALA A 609 -8.19 -18.47 -4.73
N THR A 610 -7.75 -17.73 -5.75
CA THR A 610 -8.65 -17.00 -6.64
C THR A 610 -9.53 -17.97 -7.43
N THR A 611 -10.64 -18.34 -6.81
CA THR A 611 -11.94 -18.26 -7.45
C THR A 611 -11.92 -17.10 -8.43
N THR A 612 -12.17 -17.45 -9.68
CA THR A 612 -12.40 -16.54 -10.80
C THR A 612 -12.68 -15.10 -10.38
N LYS A 613 -11.74 -14.18 -10.66
CA LYS A 613 -11.99 -12.72 -10.70
C LYS A 613 -13.40 -12.55 -11.26
N LYS A 614 -14.35 -12.09 -10.42
CA LYS A 614 -15.77 -12.46 -10.56
C LYS A 614 -16.21 -12.51 -12.02
N ALA A 615 -16.55 -13.71 -12.51
CA ALA A 615 -17.14 -13.92 -13.83
C ALA A 615 -18.63 -13.47 -13.83
N LYS A 616 -18.81 -12.22 -13.41
CA LYS A 616 -20.01 -11.40 -13.26
C LYS A 616 -19.48 -9.95 -13.25
N ALA A 617 -19.63 -9.13 -14.29
CA ALA A 617 -20.57 -9.24 -15.40
C ALA A 617 -19.92 -9.74 -16.71
N ALA A 618 -20.28 -10.97 -17.12
CA ALA A 618 -20.17 -11.46 -18.50
C ALA A 618 -21.34 -12.40 -18.85
N ASN A 619 -22.46 -12.30 -18.11
CA ASN A 619 -23.63 -13.17 -18.31
C ASN A 619 -24.94 -12.55 -17.73
N ARG A 620 -25.43 -11.51 -18.39
CA ARG A 620 -26.79 -10.93 -18.36
C ARG A 620 -26.90 -10.14 -19.69
N LYS A 621 -27.90 -10.31 -20.57
CA LYS A 621 -29.20 -10.99 -20.44
C LYS A 621 -29.47 -11.85 -21.70
N SER A 622 -29.21 -13.16 -21.69
CA SER A 622 -29.85 -14.07 -22.66
C SER A 622 -31.27 -14.41 -22.18
N ARG A 623 -32.30 -13.99 -22.93
CA ARG A 623 -33.70 -14.18 -22.51
C ARG A 623 -34.14 -15.63 -22.75
N VAL A 624 -34.47 -16.34 -21.67
CA VAL A 624 -34.92 -17.74 -21.73
C VAL A 624 -36.12 -17.89 -22.67
N VAL A 625 -35.95 -18.75 -23.68
CA VAL A 625 -37.03 -19.37 -24.46
C VAL A 625 -36.99 -20.86 -24.14
N LYS A 626 -38.14 -21.44 -23.74
CA LYS A 626 -38.25 -22.88 -23.46
C LYS A 626 -38.40 -23.68 -24.77
N PRO A 627 -37.63 -24.76 -24.96
CA PRO A 627 -38.07 -25.94 -25.69
C PRO A 627 -38.86 -26.88 -24.77
N THR A 628 -39.70 -27.72 -25.33
CA THR A 628 -40.59 -28.66 -24.61
C THR A 628 -39.97 -30.07 -24.50
N GLU A 629 -40.55 -30.91 -23.64
CA GLU A 629 -40.11 -32.28 -23.38
C GLU A 629 -40.33 -33.23 -24.56
N GLN A 630 -39.26 -33.77 -25.17
CA GLN A 630 -39.23 -35.08 -25.85
C GLN A 630 -37.81 -35.46 -26.28
N ASP A 631 -37.17 -36.39 -25.55
CA ASP A 631 -36.33 -37.50 -26.04
C ASP A 631 -35.53 -38.12 -24.88
N LEU A 632 -36.07 -39.21 -24.32
CA LEU A 632 -35.52 -39.89 -23.15
C LEU A 632 -35.62 -41.44 -23.29
N LEU A 633 -35.54 -41.94 -24.52
CA LEU A 633 -36.10 -43.26 -24.88
C LEU A 633 -35.23 -44.15 -25.79
N PHE A 634 -33.93 -43.87 -25.98
CA PHE A 634 -33.09 -44.62 -26.94
C PHE A 634 -31.67 -44.99 -26.47
N ASP A 635 -31.47 -45.27 -25.18
CA ASP A 635 -30.23 -45.91 -24.68
C ASP A 635 -30.54 -47.02 -23.67
N LEU A 636 -30.96 -48.19 -24.17
CA LEU A 636 -30.79 -49.51 -23.54
C LEU A 636 -31.18 -50.65 -24.52
N MET A 637 -30.23 -51.52 -24.89
CA MET A 637 -30.33 -52.99 -25.11
C MET A 637 -29.44 -53.57 -26.23
N ASP A 638 -28.30 -54.12 -25.80
CA ASP A 638 -27.73 -55.43 -26.19
C ASP A 638 -27.23 -55.69 -27.65
N THR A 639 -26.77 -56.93 -27.89
CA THR A 639 -25.69 -57.28 -28.82
C THR A 639 -26.05 -58.35 -29.91
N PRO A 640 -25.16 -59.28 -30.34
CA PRO A 640 -24.71 -59.52 -31.74
C PRO A 640 -25.56 -60.63 -32.47
N PRO A 641 -25.19 -61.29 -33.62
CA PRO A 641 -23.91 -61.29 -34.38
C PRO A 641 -23.93 -61.48 -35.94
N THR A 642 -22.75 -61.33 -36.60
CA THR A 642 -22.27 -62.04 -37.85
C THR A 642 -23.06 -61.96 -39.19
N THR A 643 -22.50 -62.02 -40.43
CA THR A 643 -21.14 -62.40 -40.92
C THR A 643 -20.84 -61.90 -42.36
N THR A 644 -19.70 -61.21 -42.58
CA THR A 644 -18.70 -61.36 -43.70
C THR A 644 -19.10 -61.28 -45.20
N PRO A 645 -18.14 -61.16 -46.19
CA PRO A 645 -16.70 -60.81 -46.12
C PRO A 645 -16.24 -59.71 -47.12
N ALA A 646 -15.09 -59.06 -46.86
CA ALA A 646 -13.92 -58.93 -47.78
C ALA A 646 -12.93 -57.81 -47.32
N ALA A 647 -11.66 -57.92 -47.75
CA ALA A 647 -10.56 -56.95 -47.61
C ALA A 647 -10.25 -56.43 -46.19
N GLY A 648 -9.21 -56.99 -45.56
CA GLY A 648 -8.74 -56.57 -44.22
C GLY A 648 -7.38 -55.86 -44.23
N GLY A 649 -7.15 -55.02 -43.21
CA GLY A 649 -5.86 -54.36 -42.96
C GLY A 649 -5.88 -53.60 -41.64
N ALA A 650 -5.37 -54.21 -40.56
CA ALA A 650 -5.32 -53.59 -39.23
C ALA A 650 -4.20 -54.17 -38.36
N SER A 651 -3.05 -53.48 -38.31
CA SER A 651 -2.14 -53.41 -37.15
C SER A 651 -0.99 -52.47 -37.50
N ASN A 652 -0.95 -51.29 -36.86
CA ASN A 652 0.20 -50.38 -36.89
C ASN A 652 0.58 -49.99 -35.46
N THR A 653 0.79 -51.02 -34.64
CA THR A 653 1.50 -50.91 -33.35
C THR A 653 2.99 -51.25 -33.51
N ASP A 654 3.57 -50.99 -34.69
CA ASP A 654 5.02 -51.03 -34.86
C ASP A 654 5.54 -50.04 -35.91
N LEU A 655 6.10 -48.93 -35.42
CA LEU A 655 7.04 -48.05 -36.12
C LEU A 655 8.18 -47.65 -35.15
N LEU A 656 8.49 -48.52 -34.19
CA LEU A 656 9.51 -48.31 -33.16
C LEU A 656 10.49 -49.48 -33.01
N ALA A 657 10.21 -50.65 -33.60
CA ALA A 657 11.19 -51.74 -33.69
C ALA A 657 12.25 -51.53 -34.80
N ASP A 658 11.89 -50.88 -35.92
CA ASP A 658 12.78 -50.73 -37.10
C ASP A 658 13.90 -49.66 -36.93
N ILE A 659 14.17 -49.24 -35.69
CA ILE A 659 15.31 -48.39 -35.31
C ILE A 659 16.15 -49.03 -34.17
N LEU A 660 15.73 -50.17 -33.58
CA LEU A 660 16.37 -50.76 -32.39
C LEU A 660 16.56 -52.29 -32.44
N GLY A 661 17.40 -52.78 -33.36
CA GLY A 661 18.00 -54.12 -33.29
C GLY A 661 18.75 -54.53 -34.56
N GLY A 662 19.92 -55.19 -34.51
CA GLY A 662 20.78 -55.48 -33.35
C GLY A 662 22.07 -56.24 -33.74
N THR A 663 23.15 -55.98 -33.01
CA THR A 663 24.41 -56.77 -32.89
C THR A 663 25.16 -57.24 -34.15
N SER A 664 26.34 -56.67 -34.39
CA SER A 664 27.57 -57.47 -34.63
C SER A 664 28.85 -56.68 -34.26
N SER A 665 29.89 -57.41 -33.86
CA SER A 665 31.25 -56.94 -33.46
C SER A 665 32.26 -57.95 -34.05
N PRO A 666 33.62 -57.79 -34.00
CA PRO A 666 34.49 -56.92 -33.18
C PRO A 666 35.49 -56.13 -34.11
N PRO A 667 36.75 -55.71 -33.78
CA PRO A 667 37.55 -55.89 -32.55
C PRO A 667 38.47 -54.74 -32.04
N THR A 668 39.00 -54.96 -30.81
CA THR A 668 40.28 -54.44 -30.24
C THR A 668 40.43 -52.92 -29.96
N SER A 669 41.09 -52.45 -28.89
CA SER A 669 41.75 -53.14 -27.75
C SER A 669 42.05 -52.21 -26.54
N THR A 670 42.25 -52.84 -25.36
CA THR A 670 43.20 -52.46 -24.27
C THR A 670 43.06 -51.13 -23.49
N SER A 671 42.85 -51.28 -22.16
CA SER A 671 43.36 -50.44 -21.04
C SER A 671 44.91 -50.51 -20.92
N PRO A 672 45.68 -49.68 -20.16
CA PRO A 672 45.39 -49.19 -18.78
C PRO A 672 45.90 -47.75 -18.42
N GLY A 673 45.87 -47.38 -17.12
CA GLY A 673 46.71 -46.32 -16.52
C GLY A 673 48.08 -46.87 -16.05
N PRO A 674 48.83 -46.23 -15.10
CA PRO A 674 48.45 -45.17 -14.15
C PRO A 674 49.56 -44.07 -13.96
N GLN A 675 49.70 -43.52 -12.73
CA GLN A 675 50.73 -42.60 -12.19
C GLN A 675 50.64 -41.10 -12.61
N GLN A 676 50.81 -40.04 -11.79
CA GLN A 676 51.23 -39.76 -10.38
C GLN A 676 52.60 -39.05 -10.25
N SER A 677 52.66 -37.99 -9.41
CA SER A 677 53.87 -37.24 -8.94
C SER A 677 54.62 -36.38 -9.99
N GLN A 678 55.40 -35.33 -9.66
CA GLN A 678 55.42 -34.41 -8.48
C GLN A 678 56.32 -33.17 -8.77
N ALA A 679 56.38 -32.26 -7.78
CA ALA A 679 57.48 -31.31 -7.49
C ALA A 679 57.66 -30.08 -8.39
N ALA A 680 58.24 -29.03 -7.79
CA ALA A 680 58.41 -27.68 -8.32
C ALA A 680 59.88 -27.23 -8.29
N SER A 681 60.18 -26.18 -9.05
CA SER A 681 61.28 -25.23 -8.83
C SER A 681 60.72 -23.84 -9.19
N ILE A 682 60.89 -22.74 -8.45
CA ILE A 682 62.04 -22.18 -7.71
C ILE A 682 63.08 -21.53 -8.64
N MET A 683 62.83 -20.23 -8.95
CA MET A 683 63.73 -19.07 -9.13
C MET A 683 62.85 -17.96 -9.75
N ASP A 684 62.72 -16.72 -9.27
CA ASP A 684 63.62 -15.75 -8.59
C ASP A 684 64.58 -14.99 -9.53
N LEU A 685 65.03 -13.79 -9.11
CA LEU A 685 65.79 -12.75 -9.83
C LEU A 685 65.01 -12.07 -11.00
N PHE A 686 64.81 -10.75 -11.11
CA PHE A 686 65.42 -9.53 -10.54
C PHE A 686 64.28 -8.57 -10.06
N SER A 687 64.28 -7.87 -8.91
CA SER A 687 65.23 -6.88 -8.31
C SER A 687 65.26 -5.54 -9.09
N GLN A 688 65.23 -4.31 -8.54
CA GLN A 688 65.29 -3.69 -7.19
C GLN A 688 64.27 -2.52 -7.12
N GLY A 689 63.92 -1.83 -6.01
CA GLY A 689 64.67 -1.45 -4.78
C GLY A 689 65.27 -0.02 -4.93
N PRO A 690 65.64 0.72 -3.86
CA PRO A 690 65.58 0.46 -2.41
C PRO A 690 64.26 1.03 -1.79
N ALA A 691 64.06 1.53 -0.54
CA ALA A 691 64.92 1.93 0.58
C ALA A 691 64.21 1.91 1.96
N GLN A 692 64.92 2.35 3.02
CA GLN A 692 64.56 2.38 4.46
C GLN A 692 65.57 3.32 5.20
N PRO A 693 65.74 3.38 6.56
CA PRO A 693 65.12 2.69 7.72
C PRO A 693 64.22 3.67 8.54
N VAL A 694 63.94 3.66 9.86
CA VAL A 694 64.41 3.06 11.16
C VAL A 694 63.16 2.95 12.08
N GLY A 695 63.00 2.08 13.10
CA GLY A 695 63.84 1.02 13.70
C GLY A 695 63.20 0.45 14.99
N SER A 696 63.99 0.15 16.03
CA SER A 696 63.60 -0.46 17.33
C SER A 696 64.61 -0.04 18.44
N PRO A 697 64.53 -0.35 19.77
CA PRO A 697 63.82 -1.47 20.45
C PRO A 697 63.15 -1.21 21.86
N VAL A 698 62.77 -2.34 22.51
CA VAL A 698 62.16 -2.68 23.85
C VAL A 698 63.01 -2.34 25.13
N PRO A 699 62.73 -2.75 26.43
CA PRO A 699 61.64 -3.56 27.10
C PRO A 699 61.15 -3.09 28.54
N VAL A 700 60.48 -4.00 29.30
CA VAL A 700 60.25 -4.11 30.80
C VAL A 700 59.35 -3.05 31.51
N MET A 701 58.61 -3.27 32.63
CA MET A 701 58.40 -4.36 33.64
C MET A 701 56.87 -4.54 33.92
N GLY A 702 56.31 -5.54 34.63
CA GLY A 702 56.83 -6.77 35.28
C GLY A 702 56.45 -6.91 36.78
N GLY A 703 55.70 -7.95 37.19
CA GLY A 703 55.65 -8.38 38.61
C GLY A 703 54.30 -8.79 39.22
N SER A 704 54.03 -10.10 39.22
CA SER A 704 53.02 -10.87 39.97
C SER A 704 53.05 -10.77 41.52
N ASN A 705 51.90 -10.96 42.21
CA ASN A 705 51.69 -12.06 43.19
C ASN A 705 50.29 -12.13 43.89
N MET A 706 50.12 -13.21 44.65
CA MET A 706 48.94 -13.67 45.41
C MET A 706 48.60 -12.89 46.70
N ASP A 707 47.30 -12.69 46.93
CA ASP A 707 46.47 -13.22 48.05
C ASP A 707 46.78 -12.95 49.56
N LEU A 708 45.69 -13.02 50.35
CA LEU A 708 45.57 -13.43 51.76
C LEU A 708 45.76 -12.42 52.94
N MET A 709 44.75 -12.42 53.83
CA MET A 709 44.75 -12.07 55.28
C MET A 709 44.94 -10.60 55.74
N SER A 710 44.39 -10.15 56.89
CA SER A 710 43.44 -10.79 57.83
C SER A 710 42.49 -9.82 58.54
N SER A 711 41.50 -10.41 59.24
CA SER A 711 40.60 -9.84 60.25
C SER A 711 41.21 -8.96 61.35
N MET A 712 40.33 -8.18 61.99
CA MET A 712 40.11 -8.17 63.45
C MET A 712 38.61 -7.92 63.74
N SER A 713 38.14 -8.21 64.96
CA SER A 713 36.71 -8.47 65.26
C SER A 713 36.20 -7.79 66.55
N ALA A 714 34.88 -7.90 66.79
CA ALA A 714 34.19 -7.81 68.11
C ALA A 714 33.94 -6.38 68.69
N VAL A 715 32.91 -6.11 69.53
CA VAL A 715 31.68 -6.87 69.92
C VAL A 715 30.67 -5.93 70.66
N ALA A 716 29.42 -6.40 70.86
CA ALA A 716 28.41 -5.92 71.85
C ALA A 716 27.42 -4.77 71.51
N THR A 717 26.45 -4.61 72.43
CA THR A 717 25.08 -4.08 72.37
C THR A 717 24.73 -3.35 73.70
N PRO A 718 23.55 -2.69 73.93
CA PRO A 718 22.43 -2.25 73.04
C PRO A 718 22.09 -0.72 73.22
N PRO A 719 20.88 -0.17 73.59
CA PRO A 719 20.42 1.14 73.08
C PRO A 719 20.17 2.22 74.19
N PRO A 720 19.74 3.48 73.86
CA PRO A 720 18.29 3.78 73.88
C PRO A 720 17.77 4.96 73.00
N GLN A 721 16.44 4.99 72.82
CA GLN A 721 15.52 6.15 72.75
C GLN A 721 15.78 7.37 71.82
N ALA A 722 14.99 7.39 70.73
CA ALA A 722 14.26 8.50 70.11
C ALA A 722 14.55 9.98 70.50
N GLN A 723 14.77 10.80 69.46
CA GLN A 723 14.27 12.18 69.38
C GLN A 723 13.29 12.31 68.21
N ALA A 724 12.32 13.22 68.31
CA ALA A 724 11.28 13.42 67.30
C ALA A 724 11.80 14.17 66.05
N ALA A 725 11.12 13.98 64.92
CA ALA A 725 11.62 14.38 63.60
C ALA A 725 11.52 15.89 63.31
N PRO A 726 12.48 16.45 62.54
CA PRO A 726 12.19 17.56 61.63
C PRO A 726 11.32 17.04 60.47
N GLN A 727 10.27 17.77 60.09
CA GLN A 727 9.45 17.41 58.93
C GLN A 727 10.27 17.52 57.63
N ALA A 728 10.20 16.49 56.78
CA ALA A 728 10.77 16.55 55.43
C ALA A 728 9.91 17.46 54.53
N PRO A 729 10.50 18.15 53.52
CA PRO A 729 9.74 18.98 52.60
C PRO A 729 8.68 18.16 51.86
N ALA A 730 7.48 18.73 51.69
CA ALA A 730 6.41 18.10 50.91
C ALA A 730 6.88 17.85 49.47
N GLY A 731 6.75 16.62 49.00
CA GLY A 731 6.96 16.28 47.59
C GLY A 731 5.86 16.89 46.72
N LEU A 732 6.17 17.18 45.46
CA LEU A 732 5.18 17.62 44.48
C LEU A 732 4.21 16.46 44.22
N PRO A 733 2.89 16.57 44.46
CA PRO A 733 1.94 15.52 44.06
C PRO A 733 1.87 15.42 42.53
N VAL A 734 1.87 14.20 42.01
CA VAL A 734 1.92 13.90 40.56
C VAL A 734 0.78 12.98 40.12
N TYR A 735 0.29 12.12 41.01
CA TYR A 735 -0.86 11.24 40.77
C TYR A 735 -1.58 11.02 42.11
N ASP A 736 -2.90 10.99 42.10
CA ASP A 736 -3.72 10.68 43.27
C ASP A 736 -5.04 10.06 42.80
N ASN A 737 -5.10 8.72 42.73
CA ASN A 737 -6.27 8.03 42.19
C ASN A 737 -6.37 6.57 42.68
N ASN A 738 -7.58 6.04 42.83
CA ASN A 738 -7.88 4.71 43.39
C ASN A 738 -7.11 4.36 44.68
N GLY A 739 -6.86 5.36 45.53
CA GLY A 739 -6.07 5.22 46.76
C GLY A 739 -4.55 5.22 46.58
N LEU A 740 -4.01 5.22 45.36
CA LEU A 740 -2.57 5.40 45.12
C LEU A 740 -2.22 6.89 45.00
N ASN A 741 -1.46 7.41 45.97
CA ASN A 741 -0.90 8.75 45.96
C ASN A 741 0.58 8.68 45.56
N VAL A 742 0.99 9.45 44.53
CA VAL A 742 2.40 9.52 44.07
C VAL A 742 2.91 10.95 44.16
N SER A 743 4.01 11.15 44.90
CA SER A 743 4.67 12.45 45.04
C SER A 743 6.16 12.40 44.67
N PHE A 744 6.65 13.46 44.04
CA PHE A 744 8.02 13.57 43.51
C PHE A 744 8.86 14.57 44.32
N GLN A 745 10.00 14.10 44.83
CA GLN A 745 11.02 14.93 45.46
C GLN A 745 12.18 15.16 44.47
N ILE A 746 12.39 16.41 44.05
CA ILE A 746 13.32 16.78 42.96
C ILE A 746 14.57 17.46 43.53
N GLN A 747 15.75 17.00 43.12
CA GLN A 747 17.06 17.59 43.46
C GLN A 747 17.85 17.87 42.17
N ARG A 748 18.43 19.07 42.03
CA ARG A 748 19.21 19.47 40.86
C ARG A 748 20.66 19.76 41.25
N ASN A 749 21.61 19.22 40.50
CA ASN A 749 23.04 19.46 40.68
C ASN A 749 23.55 20.45 39.61
N ALA A 750 24.62 21.20 39.91
CA ALA A 750 25.13 22.29 39.09
C ALA A 750 25.51 21.90 37.64
N GLU A 751 25.83 20.62 37.40
CA GLU A 751 26.28 20.11 36.10
C GLU A 751 25.12 19.75 35.13
N GLY A 752 23.86 19.98 35.52
CA GLY A 752 22.69 19.62 34.70
C GLY A 752 22.25 18.16 34.85
N LEU A 753 22.63 17.52 35.97
CA LEU A 753 22.05 16.28 36.47
C LEU A 753 20.85 16.60 37.37
N VAL A 754 19.71 15.97 37.12
CA VAL A 754 18.50 16.10 37.91
C VAL A 754 18.10 14.73 38.45
N GLN A 755 18.09 14.60 39.77
CA GLN A 755 17.58 13.44 40.48
C GLN A 755 16.13 13.67 40.88
N VAL A 756 15.28 12.67 40.69
CA VAL A 756 13.91 12.66 41.21
C VAL A 756 13.70 11.37 41.98
N ILE A 757 13.04 11.47 43.13
CA ILE A 757 12.58 10.33 43.93
C ILE A 757 11.06 10.37 43.89
N GLY A 758 10.44 9.38 43.25
CA GLY A 758 9.01 9.12 43.35
C GLY A 758 8.72 8.34 44.63
N ARG A 759 7.68 8.76 45.35
CA ARG A 759 7.14 8.12 46.55
C ARG A 759 5.71 7.67 46.25
N PHE A 760 5.41 6.40 46.45
CA PHE A 760 4.14 5.75 46.14
C PHE A 760 3.49 5.32 47.46
N ARG A 761 2.45 6.04 47.88
CA ARG A 761 1.77 5.80 49.15
C ARG A 761 0.35 5.29 48.91
N ASN A 762 0.05 4.11 49.45
CA ASN A 762 -1.30 3.60 49.47
C ASN A 762 -2.08 4.28 50.61
N SER A 763 -3.12 5.02 50.24
CA SER A 763 -4.06 5.70 51.14
C SER A 763 -5.46 5.03 51.13
N GLY A 764 -5.64 3.97 50.35
CA GLY A 764 -6.86 3.17 50.27
C GLY A 764 -6.91 2.03 51.30
N PRO A 765 -8.09 1.36 51.43
CA PRO A 765 -8.29 0.29 52.41
C PRO A 765 -7.79 -1.10 51.95
N GLY A 766 -7.57 -1.30 50.65
CA GLY A 766 -7.07 -2.55 50.07
C GLY A 766 -5.58 -2.50 49.71
N PRO A 767 -4.87 -3.64 49.67
CA PRO A 767 -3.49 -3.68 49.17
C PRO A 767 -3.43 -3.44 47.66
N LEU A 768 -2.40 -2.73 47.22
CA LEU A 768 -2.06 -2.57 45.80
C LEU A 768 -0.93 -3.53 45.44
N SER A 769 -1.03 -4.20 44.29
CA SER A 769 0.02 -5.08 43.77
C SER A 769 0.60 -4.56 42.45
N ASN A 770 1.73 -5.11 42.02
CA ASN A 770 2.39 -4.76 40.73
C ASN A 770 2.58 -3.24 40.51
N VAL A 771 2.75 -2.45 41.57
CA VAL A 771 2.91 -0.99 41.49
C VAL A 771 4.20 -0.67 40.73
N GLY A 772 4.06 0.00 39.59
CA GLY A 772 5.17 0.35 38.72
C GLY A 772 4.98 1.69 38.01
N LEU A 773 6.07 2.44 37.90
CA LEU A 773 6.15 3.67 37.12
C LEU A 773 7.15 3.49 35.98
N GLN A 774 6.70 3.78 34.77
CA GLN A 774 7.57 4.02 33.61
C GLN A 774 7.71 5.53 33.40
N ALA A 775 8.87 5.97 32.96
CA ALA A 775 9.15 7.38 32.67
C ALA A 775 9.93 7.52 31.36
N ALA A 776 9.72 8.62 30.64
CA ALA A 776 10.41 8.95 29.40
C ALA A 776 10.78 10.44 29.34
N VAL A 777 11.90 10.74 28.67
CA VAL A 777 12.45 12.09 28.48
C VAL A 777 12.60 12.42 26.99
N PRO A 778 12.70 13.71 26.59
CA PRO A 778 13.01 14.09 25.22
C PRO A 778 14.36 13.51 24.74
N LYS A 779 14.51 13.26 23.43
CA LYS A 779 15.73 12.68 22.80
C LYS A 779 17.04 13.44 23.08
N THR A 780 16.96 14.67 23.62
CA THR A 780 18.12 15.49 24.03
C THR A 780 18.61 15.22 25.46
N GLN A 781 17.96 14.33 26.20
CA GLN A 781 18.28 13.97 27.58
C GLN A 781 18.44 12.45 27.71
N LYS A 782 19.21 11.98 28.71
CA LYS A 782 19.28 10.54 29.06
C LYS A 782 18.66 10.32 30.43
N LEU A 783 17.76 9.35 30.51
CA LEU A 783 17.10 8.90 31.74
C LEU A 783 17.71 7.56 32.19
N GLN A 784 17.99 7.43 33.48
CA GLN A 784 18.19 6.17 34.18
C GLN A 784 17.08 6.03 35.22
N LEU A 785 16.34 4.92 35.16
CA LEU A 785 15.24 4.61 36.07
C LEU A 785 15.65 3.38 36.89
N MET A 786 15.67 3.52 38.22
CA MET A 786 16.00 2.43 39.13
C MET A 786 14.75 1.57 39.42
N ALA A 787 14.94 0.39 40.01
CA ALA A 787 13.84 -0.42 40.52
C ALA A 787 13.05 0.33 41.63
N ILE A 788 11.77 -0.01 41.77
CA ILE A 788 10.93 0.40 42.90
C ILE A 788 11.30 -0.44 44.14
N SER A 789 11.19 0.15 45.35
CA SER A 789 11.57 -0.52 46.60
C SER A 789 10.61 -1.62 47.05
N SER A 790 9.37 -1.63 46.55
CA SER A 790 8.40 -2.72 46.67
C SER A 790 7.37 -2.58 45.54
N THR A 791 7.02 -3.68 44.89
CA THR A 791 5.91 -3.76 43.93
C THR A 791 4.56 -3.86 44.62
N ASP A 792 4.52 -4.36 45.86
CA ASP A 792 3.29 -4.51 46.63
C ASP A 792 3.26 -3.46 47.75
N VAL A 793 2.17 -2.70 47.83
CA VAL A 793 2.00 -1.56 48.73
C VAL A 793 0.72 -1.74 49.53
N GLY A 794 0.86 -2.27 50.74
CA GLY A 794 -0.25 -2.44 51.68
C GLY A 794 -0.83 -1.11 52.19
N PRO A 795 -2.04 -1.11 52.78
CA PRO A 795 -2.70 0.11 53.28
C PRO A 795 -1.80 0.94 54.20
N GLY A 796 -1.63 2.22 53.89
CA GLY A 796 -0.78 3.17 54.63
C GLY A 796 0.72 3.10 54.32
N ALA A 797 1.21 2.08 53.60
CA ALA A 797 2.62 1.91 53.28
C ALA A 797 3.11 2.86 52.18
N GLU A 798 4.43 3.09 52.15
CA GLU A 798 5.12 3.94 51.16
C GLU A 798 6.26 3.16 50.50
N ALA A 799 6.21 3.01 49.17
CA ALA A 799 7.32 2.54 48.34
C ALA A 799 8.01 3.73 47.64
N THR A 800 9.26 3.56 47.18
CA THR A 800 10.00 4.63 46.49
C THR A 800 10.72 4.13 45.25
N GLN A 801 10.88 5.00 44.25
CA GLN A 801 11.64 4.73 43.03
C GLN A 801 12.49 5.95 42.66
N ARG A 802 13.79 5.72 42.43
CA ARG A 802 14.76 6.78 42.09
C ARG A 802 14.95 6.84 40.58
N MET A 803 14.97 8.05 40.03
CA MET A 803 15.33 8.29 38.63
C MET A 803 16.37 9.41 38.52
N ILE A 804 17.22 9.33 37.52
CA ILE A 804 18.32 10.26 37.27
C ILE A 804 18.23 10.69 35.79
N VAL A 805 18.10 11.99 35.56
CA VAL A 805 18.04 12.60 34.23
C VAL A 805 19.29 13.44 34.02
N SER A 806 20.02 13.21 32.93
CA SER A 806 21.21 13.97 32.53
C SER A 806 20.97 14.77 31.25
N GLY A 807 21.57 15.97 31.18
CA GLY A 807 21.41 16.91 30.07
C GLY A 807 20.27 17.92 30.24
N ALA A 808 19.57 17.92 31.38
CA ALA A 808 18.41 18.76 31.64
C ALA A 808 18.81 20.21 32.04
N LYS A 809 19.32 20.99 31.08
CA LYS A 809 19.68 22.41 31.24
C LYS A 809 18.49 23.39 31.29
N GLY A 810 17.25 22.89 31.38
CA GLY A 810 16.01 23.69 31.30
C GLY A 810 14.89 23.12 32.18
N PRO A 811 13.61 23.42 31.91
CA PRO A 811 12.51 22.77 32.61
C PRO A 811 12.51 21.26 32.34
N LEU A 812 12.43 20.45 33.40
CA LEU A 812 12.32 19.00 33.30
C LEU A 812 10.95 18.64 32.71
N ARG A 813 10.94 17.91 31.60
CA ARG A 813 9.73 17.37 30.98
C ARG A 813 9.80 15.85 31.02
N LEU A 814 8.92 15.24 31.79
CA LEU A 814 8.76 13.79 31.88
C LEU A 814 7.41 13.42 31.26
N ARG A 815 7.37 12.35 30.45
CA ARG A 815 6.12 11.59 30.23
C ARG A 815 6.16 10.39 31.16
N LEU A 816 5.10 10.17 31.91
CA LEU A 816 4.96 9.07 32.87
C LEU A 816 3.89 8.10 32.38
N ARG A 817 3.96 6.85 32.85
CA ARG A 817 2.90 5.84 32.77
C ARG A 817 2.90 5.07 34.08
N ILE A 818 1.75 4.89 34.71
CA ILE A 818 1.61 4.19 35.99
C ILE A 818 0.79 2.92 35.78
N GLY A 819 1.17 1.84 36.46
CA GLY A 819 0.43 0.58 36.51
C GLY A 819 0.34 0.07 37.94
N TYR A 820 -0.80 -0.52 38.33
CA TYR A 820 -0.99 -1.24 39.59
C TYR A 820 -2.24 -2.14 39.53
N GLY A 821 -2.21 -3.26 40.25
CA GLY A 821 -3.39 -4.06 40.55
C GLY A 821 -4.17 -3.48 41.73
N HIS A 822 -5.47 -3.29 41.58
CA HIS A 822 -6.39 -2.91 42.66
C HIS A 822 -7.46 -3.99 42.86
N SER A 823 -7.68 -4.42 44.10
CA SER A 823 -8.44 -5.63 44.44
C SER A 823 -9.93 -5.63 44.03
N SER A 824 -10.50 -4.49 43.64
CA SER A 824 -11.85 -4.38 43.09
C SER A 824 -11.94 -3.86 41.65
N ALA A 825 -10.81 -3.48 41.03
CA ALA A 825 -10.78 -2.83 39.71
C ALA A 825 -9.87 -3.54 38.69
N GLY A 826 -9.16 -4.60 39.08
CA GLY A 826 -8.24 -5.34 38.21
C GLY A 826 -6.90 -4.63 38.04
N GLU A 827 -6.24 -4.86 36.91
CA GLU A 827 -4.99 -4.18 36.55
C GLU A 827 -5.30 -2.79 35.97
N VAL A 828 -5.00 -1.76 36.74
CA VAL A 828 -5.16 -0.37 36.33
C VAL A 828 -3.90 0.08 35.59
N MET A 829 -3.97 0.08 34.26
CA MET A 829 -3.08 0.87 33.40
C MET A 829 -3.84 2.09 32.86
N ASP A 830 -3.12 3.16 32.51
CA ASP A 830 -3.67 4.44 32.03
C ASP A 830 -4.80 4.26 31.00
N GLN A 831 -6.02 4.64 31.40
CA GLN A 831 -7.20 4.74 30.53
C GLN A 831 -7.01 5.86 29.49
N PHE A 832 -7.60 5.70 28.30
CA PHE A 832 -7.65 6.82 27.35
C PHE A 832 -8.65 7.88 27.82
N LEU A 833 -8.36 9.13 27.47
CA LEU A 833 -9.22 10.28 27.76
C LEU A 833 -10.15 10.58 26.57
N PRO A 834 -11.35 11.14 26.80
CA PRO A 834 -12.20 11.64 25.73
C PRO A 834 -11.47 12.67 24.86
N GLY A 835 -11.67 12.61 23.55
CA GLY A 835 -11.01 13.47 22.56
C GLY A 835 -9.65 12.97 22.05
N GLN A 836 -9.16 11.83 22.53
CA GLN A 836 -7.91 11.24 22.04
C GLN A 836 -8.05 10.55 20.68
N TRP A 837 -6.91 10.31 20.03
CA TRP A 837 -6.81 9.51 18.81
C TRP A 837 -6.03 8.21 19.06
N LEU A 838 -6.13 7.29 18.12
CA LEU A 838 -5.53 5.96 18.16
C LEU A 838 -4.63 5.77 16.93
N ASP A 839 -3.33 5.55 17.16
CA ASP A 839 -2.43 5.05 16.12
C ASP A 839 -2.61 3.52 16.04
N THR A 840 -3.15 3.01 14.93
CA THR A 840 -3.39 1.58 14.69
C THR A 840 -2.26 0.98 13.88
N TYR A 841 -1.66 -0.10 14.41
CA TYR A 841 -0.56 -0.85 13.79
C TYR A 841 -1.15 -2.12 13.16
N VAL A 842 -1.73 -1.93 11.98
CA VAL A 842 -2.35 -3.01 11.19
C VAL A 842 -1.30 -4.02 10.72
N PRO A 843 -1.50 -5.35 10.94
CA PRO A 843 -0.58 -6.38 10.46
C PRO A 843 -0.32 -6.27 8.95
N GLY A 844 0.95 -6.27 8.56
CA GLY A 844 1.38 -6.11 7.15
C GLY A 844 1.43 -4.68 6.62
N VAL A 845 0.94 -3.67 7.36
CA VAL A 845 1.04 -2.25 6.96
C VAL A 845 2.23 -1.58 7.67
N PRO A 846 3.27 -1.11 6.94
CA PRO A 846 4.52 -0.61 7.54
C PRO A 846 4.42 0.78 8.19
N LYS A 847 3.23 1.40 8.17
CA LYS A 847 2.96 2.74 8.73
C LYS A 847 1.62 2.71 9.45
N ALA A 848 1.61 3.07 10.74
CA ALA A 848 0.39 3.17 11.52
C ALA A 848 -0.59 4.21 10.94
N GLY A 849 -1.88 3.92 11.01
CA GLY A 849 -2.96 4.86 10.68
C GLY A 849 -3.44 5.58 11.94
N GLY A 850 -3.64 6.90 11.88
CA GLY A 850 -4.20 7.67 13.00
C GLY A 850 -5.70 7.86 12.82
N PHE A 851 -6.50 7.42 13.81
CA PHE A 851 -7.97 7.51 13.77
C PHE A 851 -8.51 8.09 15.09
N THR A 852 -9.50 8.99 15.02
CA THR A 852 -10.04 9.66 16.21
C THR A 852 -11.04 8.75 16.94
N LEU A 853 -10.97 8.70 18.27
CA LEU A 853 -11.96 8.00 19.10
C LEU A 853 -13.22 8.86 19.25
N THR A 854 -14.40 8.26 18.99
CA THR A 854 -15.71 8.92 19.11
C THR A 854 -16.56 8.34 20.25
N SER A 855 -16.19 7.17 20.78
CA SER A 855 -16.73 6.60 22.02
C SER A 855 -16.18 7.32 23.26
N PRO A 856 -16.97 7.45 24.35
CA PRO A 856 -16.44 7.82 25.66
C PRO A 856 -15.73 6.62 26.33
N PRO A 857 -14.79 6.84 27.28
CA PRO A 857 -13.99 5.76 27.89
C PRO A 857 -14.79 4.67 28.60
N SER A 858 -15.98 4.98 29.11
CA SER A 858 -16.89 4.05 29.77
C SER A 858 -17.21 2.80 28.92
N LYS A 859 -17.29 2.95 27.59
CA LYS A 859 -17.62 1.87 26.64
C LYS A 859 -16.52 0.82 26.52
N ALA A 860 -15.28 1.15 26.89
CA ALA A 860 -14.17 0.21 26.85
C ALA A 860 -14.01 -0.64 28.13
N VAL A 861 -14.79 -0.35 29.19
CA VAL A 861 -14.59 -0.93 30.53
C VAL A 861 -15.59 -2.05 30.86
N LEU A 862 -16.70 -2.18 30.11
CA LEU A 862 -17.77 -3.14 30.42
C LEU A 862 -17.43 -4.58 29.97
N PRO A 863 -17.19 -5.55 30.87
CA PRO A 863 -16.53 -6.82 30.55
C PRO A 863 -17.37 -7.83 29.72
N ARG A 864 -18.55 -7.45 29.25
CA ARG A 864 -19.41 -8.24 28.34
C ARG A 864 -19.74 -7.55 27.02
N SER A 865 -19.33 -6.29 26.84
CA SER A 865 -19.67 -5.48 25.66
C SER A 865 -18.68 -4.30 25.50
N ALA A 866 -17.41 -4.55 25.79
CA ALA A 866 -16.37 -3.52 25.68
C ALA A 866 -16.06 -3.24 24.21
N TYR A 867 -16.21 -1.98 23.77
CA TYR A 867 -15.89 -1.57 22.41
C TYR A 867 -15.24 -0.18 22.36
N LEU A 868 -14.54 0.06 21.26
CA LEU A 868 -14.01 1.37 20.87
C LEU A 868 -14.65 1.78 19.55
N GLU A 869 -15.03 3.04 19.43
CA GLU A 869 -15.63 3.61 18.23
C GLU A 869 -14.63 4.57 17.59
N LEU A 870 -14.34 4.37 16.30
CA LEU A 870 -13.34 5.12 15.55
C LEU A 870 -13.96 5.79 14.33
N ALA A 871 -13.64 7.06 14.11
CA ALA A 871 -13.99 7.75 12.88
C ALA A 871 -13.04 7.35 11.73
N VAL A 872 -13.46 6.37 10.92
CA VAL A 872 -12.71 5.87 9.75
C VAL A 872 -13.36 6.38 8.46
N GLN A 873 -12.61 7.16 7.66
CA GLN A 873 -13.05 7.52 6.31
C GLN A 873 -12.82 6.35 5.35
N LYS A 874 -13.84 6.01 4.52
CA LYS A 874 -13.70 5.03 3.43
C LYS A 874 -12.64 5.50 2.42
N SER A 875 -11.44 4.95 2.54
CA SER A 875 -10.26 5.39 1.80
C SER A 875 -9.42 4.18 1.38
N PRO A 876 -9.71 3.54 0.22
CA PRO A 876 -8.97 2.37 -0.26
C PRO A 876 -7.51 2.68 -0.62
N THR A 877 -7.14 3.96 -0.75
CA THR A 877 -5.76 4.41 -0.98
C THR A 877 -4.92 4.51 0.31
N ASN A 878 -5.54 4.41 1.48
CA ASN A 878 -4.85 4.37 2.78
C ASN A 878 -4.96 2.94 3.36
N PRO A 879 -3.89 2.12 3.33
CA PRO A 879 -3.97 0.71 3.72
C PRO A 879 -4.47 0.44 5.14
N ALA A 880 -4.22 1.37 6.09
CA ALA A 880 -4.70 1.24 7.46
C ALA A 880 -6.19 1.58 7.59
N ALA A 881 -6.72 2.45 6.73
CA ALA A 881 -8.16 2.71 6.66
C ALA A 881 -8.88 1.59 5.89
N ALA A 882 -8.29 1.16 4.76
CA ALA A 882 -8.73 0.02 3.96
C ALA A 882 -8.99 -1.22 4.84
N TRP A 883 -7.97 -1.66 5.58
CA TRP A 883 -8.10 -2.82 6.49
C TRP A 883 -9.20 -2.68 7.54
N LEU A 884 -9.50 -1.45 8.00
CA LEU A 884 -10.55 -1.17 8.99
C LEU A 884 -11.97 -1.06 8.38
N TRP A 885 -12.14 -0.95 7.05
CA TRP A 885 -13.46 -0.92 6.41
C TRP A 885 -13.73 -2.13 5.48
N GLU A 886 -12.70 -2.82 5.00
CA GLU A 886 -12.80 -3.92 4.03
C GLU A 886 -13.17 -5.28 4.64
N GLN A 887 -13.43 -5.36 5.96
CA GLN A 887 -13.90 -6.56 6.65
C GLN A 887 -15.40 -6.49 7.01
N PRO A 888 -16.30 -7.02 6.17
CA PRO A 888 -17.52 -7.70 6.60
C PRO A 888 -17.18 -9.18 6.93
N VAL A 889 -18.02 -9.99 7.58
CA VAL A 889 -19.48 -9.92 7.83
C VAL A 889 -19.75 -10.27 9.30
N ASP A 890 -20.72 -9.63 9.95
CA ASP A 890 -21.38 -10.22 11.13
C ASP A 890 -22.44 -11.22 10.65
N ASP A 891 -22.04 -12.49 10.46
CA ASP A 891 -22.99 -13.57 10.20
C ASP A 891 -23.72 -13.93 11.50
N GLU A 892 -24.96 -13.47 11.65
CA GLU A 892 -25.81 -13.62 12.87
C GLU A 892 -26.23 -15.07 13.21
N ASN A 893 -25.49 -16.09 12.76
CA ASN A 893 -25.82 -17.51 12.95
C ASN A 893 -24.65 -18.41 13.40
N GLU A 894 -23.45 -17.89 13.69
CA GLU A 894 -22.38 -18.71 14.28
C GLU A 894 -22.44 -18.73 15.82
N ASP A 895 -22.46 -19.95 16.37
CA ASP A 895 -22.58 -20.22 17.80
C ASP A 895 -21.31 -19.76 18.55
N LEU A 896 -21.46 -18.93 19.58
CA LEU A 896 -20.41 -18.12 20.24
C LEU A 896 -19.38 -18.93 21.08
N SER A 897 -19.15 -20.20 20.73
CA SER A 897 -18.28 -21.14 21.44
C SER A 897 -17.09 -21.66 20.61
N GLN A 898 -17.03 -21.46 19.29
CA GLN A 898 -15.97 -22.01 18.42
C GLN A 898 -15.44 -21.02 17.37
N VAL A 899 -14.65 -20.02 17.79
CA VAL A 899 -13.90 -19.15 16.85
C VAL A 899 -12.43 -19.09 17.24
N GLU A 900 -11.54 -19.59 16.37
CA GLU A 900 -10.09 -19.41 16.53
C GLU A 900 -9.66 -17.99 16.15
N LYS A 901 -9.23 -17.21 17.15
CA LYS A 901 -8.42 -15.99 17.02
C LYS A 901 -8.81 -15.01 15.89
N LYS A 902 -9.76 -14.10 16.18
CA LYS A 902 -9.86 -12.82 15.46
C LYS A 902 -8.50 -12.09 15.50
N PRO A 903 -8.10 -11.36 14.44
CA PRO A 903 -6.77 -10.74 14.36
C PRO A 903 -6.58 -9.64 15.42
N GLU A 904 -5.56 -9.80 16.26
CA GLU A 904 -5.19 -8.80 17.26
C GLU A 904 -4.55 -7.56 16.60
N ILE A 905 -5.13 -6.38 16.85
CA ILE A 905 -4.60 -5.11 16.36
C ILE A 905 -3.82 -4.39 17.47
N GLN A 906 -2.54 -4.10 17.22
CA GLN A 906 -1.75 -3.31 18.16
C GLN A 906 -2.09 -1.83 18.01
N VAL A 907 -2.27 -1.14 19.13
CA VAL A 907 -2.76 0.25 19.13
C VAL A 907 -2.01 1.12 20.13
N ARG A 908 -1.85 2.41 19.82
CA ARG A 908 -1.25 3.42 20.70
C ARG A 908 -2.13 4.65 20.81
N VAL A 909 -2.52 5.00 22.02
CA VAL A 909 -3.32 6.21 22.29
C VAL A 909 -2.44 7.46 22.18
N GLY A 910 -2.96 8.47 21.48
CA GLY A 910 -2.33 9.77 21.21
C GLY A 910 -3.30 10.94 21.38
N GLY A 911 -2.81 12.15 21.13
CA GLY A 911 -3.59 13.38 21.30
C GLY A 911 -3.47 14.02 22.69
N SER A 912 -3.56 15.35 22.68
CA SER A 912 -3.55 16.23 23.88
C SER A 912 -4.77 17.15 23.95
N PHE A 913 -5.67 17.04 22.98
CA PHE A 913 -6.96 17.74 22.90
C PHE A 913 -8.02 16.96 23.69
N VAL A 914 -7.84 16.93 25.01
CA VAL A 914 -8.52 15.97 25.89
C VAL A 914 -9.45 16.62 26.92
N TRP A 915 -10.33 15.80 27.49
CA TRP A 915 -11.03 16.11 28.73
C TRP A 915 -10.52 15.20 29.88
N PRO A 916 -10.25 15.72 31.10
CA PRO A 916 -10.21 17.13 31.46
C PRO A 916 -9.04 17.88 30.78
N PRO A 917 -9.19 19.20 30.53
CA PRO A 917 -8.20 20.03 29.84
C PRO A 917 -6.82 20.05 30.54
N PRO A 918 -5.70 19.76 29.83
CA PRO A 918 -4.38 19.68 30.43
C PRO A 918 -3.85 21.08 30.82
N GLY A 919 -3.76 21.33 32.12
CA GLY A 919 -3.23 22.59 32.70
C GLY A 919 -4.25 23.37 33.54
N ILE A 920 -5.55 23.05 33.45
CA ILE A 920 -6.59 23.67 34.28
C ILE A 920 -6.86 22.75 35.48
N ALA A 921 -6.27 23.10 36.63
CA ALA A 921 -6.41 22.31 37.86
C ALA A 921 -7.76 22.52 38.60
N ASP A 922 -8.42 23.66 38.39
CA ASP A 922 -9.70 24.00 39.02
C ASP A 922 -10.85 23.98 37.99
N LEU A 923 -11.41 22.78 37.79
CA LEU A 923 -12.57 22.56 36.94
C LEU A 923 -13.87 23.10 37.55
N ALA A 924 -13.93 23.29 38.87
CA ALA A 924 -15.09 23.87 39.55
C ALA A 924 -15.26 25.38 39.26
N SER A 925 -14.20 26.05 38.79
CA SER A 925 -14.27 27.41 38.25
C SER A 925 -14.93 27.52 36.86
N LEU A 926 -15.21 26.41 36.18
CA LEU A 926 -15.82 26.41 34.86
C LEU A 926 -17.35 26.49 34.97
N ARG A 927 -17.96 27.44 34.25
CA ARG A 927 -19.44 27.54 34.12
C ARG A 927 -19.94 27.13 32.74
N ARG A 928 -19.16 27.43 31.69
CA ARG A 928 -19.57 27.30 30.29
C ARG A 928 -18.47 26.62 29.47
N ILE A 929 -18.85 25.72 28.57
CA ILE A 929 -17.96 25.08 27.60
C ILE A 929 -18.48 25.37 26.20
N VAL A 930 -17.63 25.93 25.33
CA VAL A 930 -17.97 26.22 23.93
C VAL A 930 -17.20 25.26 23.03
N PHE A 931 -17.93 24.43 22.28
CA PHE A 931 -17.38 23.51 21.30
C PHE A 931 -17.58 24.09 19.90
N ILE A 932 -16.49 24.21 19.14
CA ILE A 932 -16.51 24.75 17.77
C ILE A 932 -15.97 23.69 16.81
N ALA A 933 -16.86 23.08 16.04
CA ALA A 933 -16.58 22.03 15.07
C ALA A 933 -16.63 22.57 13.63
N GLY A 934 -15.58 22.30 12.84
CA GLY A 934 -15.55 22.53 11.40
C GLY A 934 -15.40 21.22 10.63
N GLY A 935 -16.48 20.79 9.94
CA GLY A 935 -16.50 19.52 9.19
C GLY A 935 -16.14 18.31 10.06
N VAL A 936 -15.15 17.52 9.62
CA VAL A 936 -14.66 16.30 10.30
C VAL A 936 -14.11 16.58 11.71
N GLY A 937 -13.84 17.85 12.06
CA GLY A 937 -13.45 18.28 13.40
C GLY A 937 -14.51 18.06 14.50
N VAL A 938 -15.72 17.60 14.14
CA VAL A 938 -16.70 17.10 15.10
C VAL A 938 -16.23 15.84 15.85
N ASN A 939 -15.34 15.03 15.26
CA ASN A 939 -14.96 13.70 15.76
C ASN A 939 -14.47 13.67 17.23
N PRO A 940 -13.40 14.39 17.64
CA PRO A 940 -12.90 14.31 19.02
C PRO A 940 -13.89 14.93 20.01
N LEU A 941 -14.64 15.94 19.54
CA LEU A 941 -15.67 16.63 20.32
C LEU A 941 -16.85 15.71 20.64
N MET A 942 -17.19 14.78 19.74
CA MET A 942 -18.23 13.77 19.98
C MET A 942 -17.89 12.86 21.16
N SER A 943 -16.63 12.46 21.33
CA SER A 943 -16.17 11.67 22.48
C SER A 943 -16.26 12.48 23.79
N ILE A 944 -15.80 13.73 23.79
CA ILE A 944 -15.87 14.64 24.94
C ILE A 944 -17.33 14.89 25.37
N VAL A 945 -18.21 15.24 24.44
CA VAL A 945 -19.63 15.50 24.73
C VAL A 945 -20.35 14.22 25.17
N SER A 946 -20.04 13.06 24.57
CA SER A 946 -20.59 11.77 25.03
C SER A 946 -20.22 11.48 26.49
N HIS A 947 -18.98 11.75 26.89
CA HIS A 947 -18.52 11.56 28.26
C HIS A 947 -19.17 12.55 29.24
N LEU A 948 -19.28 13.84 28.87
CA LEU A 948 -20.00 14.84 29.68
C LEU A 948 -21.49 14.49 29.87
N ALA A 949 -22.11 13.82 28.88
CA ALA A 949 -23.50 13.36 28.93
C ALA A 949 -23.72 12.08 29.77
N GLU A 950 -22.66 11.36 30.14
CA GLU A 950 -22.73 10.20 31.04
C GLU A 950 -22.60 10.61 32.53
N GLY A 951 -21.98 11.76 32.80
CA GLY A 951 -21.91 12.39 34.12
C GLY A 951 -20.89 11.77 35.09
N VAL A 952 -20.80 12.35 36.29
CA VAL A 952 -19.94 11.84 37.37
C VAL A 952 -20.76 10.96 38.29
N GLU A 953 -20.36 9.68 38.39
CA GLU A 953 -20.78 8.68 39.39
C GLU A 953 -22.18 8.84 40.00
N GLY A 954 -23.22 8.48 39.22
CA GLY A 954 -24.55 8.19 39.77
C GLY A 954 -25.45 9.38 40.07
N LYS A 955 -25.09 10.61 39.67
CA LYS A 955 -26.01 11.76 39.63
C LYS A 955 -26.02 12.36 38.23
N GLY A 956 -27.14 12.19 37.52
CA GLY A 956 -27.27 12.56 36.11
C GLY A 956 -27.26 14.06 35.86
N GLY A 957 -26.61 14.47 34.77
CA GLY A 957 -26.56 15.85 34.26
C GLY A 957 -25.15 16.43 34.24
N CYS A 958 -24.74 16.98 33.09
CA CYS A 958 -23.53 17.80 33.00
C CYS A 958 -23.67 19.08 33.85
N PRO A 959 -22.70 19.44 34.71
CA PRO A 959 -22.79 20.63 35.57
C PRO A 959 -22.50 21.95 34.83
N TYR A 960 -22.03 21.88 33.57
CA TYR A 960 -21.62 23.02 32.76
C TYR A 960 -22.70 23.37 31.70
N ASP A 961 -22.84 24.65 31.37
CA ASP A 961 -23.60 25.11 30.19
C ASP A 961 -22.78 24.86 28.92
N VAL A 962 -23.28 24.03 28.00
CA VAL A 962 -22.54 23.59 26.81
C VAL A 962 -23.12 24.20 25.54
N GLN A 963 -22.30 24.95 24.83
CA GLN A 963 -22.67 25.62 23.58
C GLN A 963 -21.96 24.91 22.42
N PHE A 964 -22.69 24.12 21.63
CA PHE A 964 -22.13 23.32 20.54
C PHE A 964 -22.38 23.98 19.18
N MET A 965 -21.33 24.52 18.58
CA MET A 965 -21.37 25.24 17.31
C MET A 965 -20.73 24.38 16.21
N TYR A 966 -21.52 23.94 15.23
CA TYR A 966 -21.06 23.05 14.17
C TYR A 966 -21.23 23.72 12.79
N SER A 967 -20.13 23.88 12.05
CA SER A 967 -20.18 24.32 10.66
C SER A 967 -19.73 23.22 9.71
N THR A 968 -20.53 22.96 8.69
CA THR A 968 -20.26 21.93 7.68
C THR A 968 -20.77 22.35 6.30
N LYS A 969 -20.42 21.58 5.27
CA LYS A 969 -20.96 21.72 3.92
C LYS A 969 -22.12 20.73 3.75
N VAL A 970 -23.18 21.13 3.06
CA VAL A 970 -24.26 20.20 2.69
C VAL A 970 -23.68 19.11 1.75
N PRO A 971 -23.92 17.81 2.03
CA PRO A 971 -23.47 16.71 1.19
C PRO A 971 -24.00 16.81 -0.24
N SER A 972 -23.17 16.47 -1.23
CA SER A 972 -23.47 16.68 -2.66
C SER A 972 -24.58 15.79 -3.25
N SER A 973 -25.21 14.91 -2.46
CA SER A 973 -26.29 14.01 -2.86
C SER A 973 -27.69 14.50 -2.43
N ALA A 974 -27.88 15.81 -2.46
CA ALA A 974 -29.18 16.46 -2.49
C ALA A 974 -29.47 16.86 -3.95
N SER A 975 -30.41 16.17 -4.59
CA SER A 975 -30.94 16.55 -5.90
C SER A 975 -31.66 17.91 -5.84
N PRO A 976 -31.79 18.62 -6.97
CA PRO A 976 -32.70 19.76 -7.06
C PRO A 976 -34.15 19.32 -6.77
N PRO A 977 -35.00 20.17 -6.19
CA PRO A 977 -36.41 19.84 -5.98
C PRO A 977 -37.16 19.84 -7.33
N GLU A 978 -37.55 18.66 -7.79
CA GLU A 978 -38.60 18.51 -8.80
C GLU A 978 -40.00 18.74 -8.19
N GLU A 979 -41.03 18.88 -9.04
CA GLU A 979 -42.34 19.45 -8.69
C GLU A 979 -43.22 18.56 -7.79
N SER A 980 -42.86 18.41 -6.51
CA SER A 980 -43.71 17.87 -5.45
C SER A 980 -43.57 18.68 -4.16
N GLY A 981 -44.71 19.07 -3.57
CA GLY A 981 -44.78 20.11 -2.54
C GLY A 981 -44.67 19.60 -1.10
N GLU A 982 -43.54 18.99 -0.72
CA GLU A 982 -43.23 18.64 0.67
C GLU A 982 -41.84 19.18 1.09
N ASP A 983 -41.80 19.98 2.17
CA ASP A 983 -40.65 20.85 2.56
C ASP A 983 -39.41 20.14 3.16
N ASN A 984 -39.17 18.86 2.84
CA ASN A 984 -38.06 18.07 3.38
C ASN A 984 -36.70 18.38 2.71
N LEU A 985 -36.24 19.62 2.82
CA LEU A 985 -35.07 20.17 2.12
C LEU A 985 -33.70 19.62 2.54
N LEU A 986 -33.61 18.94 3.69
CA LEU A 986 -32.35 18.45 4.25
C LEU A 986 -32.55 17.14 5.02
N ASP A 987 -31.81 16.12 4.59
CA ASP A 987 -31.68 14.83 5.25
C ASP A 987 -30.66 14.94 6.41
N SER A 988 -31.10 14.62 7.63
CA SER A 988 -30.27 14.76 8.84
C SER A 988 -29.26 13.61 9.04
N GLU A 989 -29.52 12.43 8.49
CA GLU A 989 -28.62 11.26 8.60
C GLU A 989 -27.30 11.51 7.85
N LYS A 990 -27.37 12.25 6.74
CA LYS A 990 -26.21 12.64 5.93
C LYS A 990 -25.28 13.66 6.63
N ILE A 991 -25.66 14.21 7.78
CA ILE A 991 -24.81 15.14 8.56
C ILE A 991 -24.13 14.37 9.70
N LEU A 992 -22.79 14.29 9.65
CA LEU A 992 -21.98 13.49 10.57
C LEU A 992 -22.27 13.81 12.06
N PHE A 993 -22.71 12.78 12.79
CA PHE A 993 -23.16 12.78 14.20
C PHE A 993 -24.39 13.64 14.55
N MET A 994 -25.16 14.15 13.58
CA MET A 994 -26.26 15.08 13.82
C MET A 994 -27.34 14.49 14.76
N GLU A 995 -27.84 13.30 14.48
CA GLU A 995 -28.81 12.62 15.35
C GLU A 995 -28.29 12.36 16.76
N ARG A 996 -27.04 11.91 16.89
CA ARG A 996 -26.43 11.59 18.20
C ARG A 996 -26.24 12.84 19.06
N LEU A 997 -25.90 13.97 18.44
CA LEU A 997 -25.85 15.27 19.11
C LEU A 997 -27.27 15.72 19.50
N ALA A 998 -28.24 15.65 18.57
CA ALA A 998 -29.64 15.99 18.84
C ALA A 998 -30.22 15.17 20.00
N ALA A 999 -29.95 13.85 20.07
CA ALA A 999 -30.38 12.97 21.15
C ALA A 999 -29.69 13.24 22.51
N ILE A 1000 -28.48 13.83 22.52
CA ILE A 1000 -27.79 14.21 23.76
C ILE A 1000 -28.39 15.49 24.36
N PHE A 1001 -28.69 16.48 23.52
CA PHE A 1001 -29.33 17.73 23.95
C PHE A 1001 -30.84 17.57 24.20
N GLY A 1002 -31.57 16.86 23.34
CA GLY A 1002 -33.02 16.63 23.44
C GLY A 1002 -33.44 15.78 24.64
N ARG A 1003 -32.58 14.87 25.11
CA ARG A 1003 -32.81 14.10 26.36
C ARG A 1003 -32.30 14.81 27.62
N GLU A 1004 -32.04 16.12 27.55
CA GLU A 1004 -31.52 16.99 28.63
C GLU A 1004 -30.26 16.49 29.39
N LYS A 1005 -29.50 15.53 28.82
CA LYS A 1005 -28.29 14.99 29.47
C LYS A 1005 -27.20 16.04 29.66
N VAL A 1006 -27.17 17.01 28.74
CA VAL A 1006 -26.30 18.16 28.74
C VAL A 1006 -27.15 19.42 28.65
N ARG A 1007 -26.98 20.34 29.60
CA ARG A 1007 -27.64 21.65 29.58
C ARG A 1007 -26.90 22.56 28.59
N GLY A 1008 -27.63 23.23 27.69
CA GLY A 1008 -27.09 24.26 26.81
C GLY A 1008 -27.81 24.37 25.47
N GLN A 1009 -27.12 24.78 24.41
CA GLN A 1009 -27.68 24.93 23.07
C GLN A 1009 -26.76 24.38 21.98
N MET A 1010 -27.35 23.94 20.86
CA MET A 1010 -26.65 23.56 19.65
C MET A 1010 -26.99 24.52 18.50
N ARG A 1011 -25.99 24.87 17.68
CA ARG A 1011 -26.07 25.89 16.62
C ARG A 1011 -25.42 25.35 15.34
N LEU A 1012 -26.23 25.11 14.30
CA LEU A 1012 -25.77 24.53 13.03
C LEU A 1012 -25.53 25.61 11.95
N PHE A 1013 -24.44 25.50 11.20
CA PHE A 1013 -24.02 26.45 10.17
C PHE A 1013 -23.74 25.73 8.85
N LEU A 1014 -24.72 25.74 7.94
CA LEU A 1014 -24.65 25.02 6.67
C LEU A 1014 -24.13 25.92 5.55
N THR A 1015 -23.13 25.40 4.83
CA THR A 1015 -22.48 26.06 3.70
C THR A 1015 -22.70 25.27 2.40
N GLY A 1016 -22.70 25.97 1.26
CA GLY A 1016 -22.93 25.38 -0.06
C GLY A 1016 -24.39 25.36 -0.55
N LEU A 1017 -25.35 25.78 0.28
CA LEU A 1017 -26.71 26.07 -0.18
C LEU A 1017 -26.73 27.35 -1.03
N GLY A 1018 -27.43 27.32 -2.17
CA GLY A 1018 -27.63 28.49 -3.03
C GLY A 1018 -28.48 29.59 -2.38
N PRO A 1019 -28.48 30.82 -2.93
CA PRO A 1019 -29.22 31.97 -2.39
C PRO A 1019 -30.74 31.89 -2.67
N GLY A 1020 -31.39 30.84 -2.16
CA GLY A 1020 -32.85 30.68 -2.21
C GLY A 1020 -33.55 31.51 -1.13
N ILE A 1021 -34.46 32.39 -1.55
CA ILE A 1021 -35.25 33.25 -0.66
C ILE A 1021 -36.32 32.40 0.04
N ALA A 1022 -36.14 32.17 1.34
CA ALA A 1022 -37.16 31.61 2.23
C ALA A 1022 -37.25 32.48 3.48
N SER A 1023 -38.42 33.04 3.77
CA SER A 1023 -38.64 33.97 4.88
C SER A 1023 -39.04 33.23 6.16
N GLY A 1024 -38.05 32.64 6.84
CA GLY A 1024 -38.17 32.00 8.14
C GLY A 1024 -36.80 31.57 8.65
N GLU A 1025 -36.66 31.32 9.95
CA GLU A 1025 -35.47 30.63 10.47
C GLU A 1025 -35.57 29.16 10.05
N PRO A 1026 -34.63 28.63 9.25
CA PRO A 1026 -34.76 27.27 8.74
C PRO A 1026 -34.30 26.28 9.81
N VAL A 1027 -35.11 25.25 10.02
CA VAL A 1027 -34.94 24.22 11.04
C VAL A 1027 -34.61 22.90 10.35
N LEU A 1028 -33.70 22.13 10.95
CA LEU A 1028 -33.47 20.74 10.60
C LEU A 1028 -34.22 19.86 11.62
N HIS A 1029 -35.19 19.10 11.15
CA HIS A 1029 -35.88 18.12 11.99
C HIS A 1029 -34.98 16.90 12.20
N CYS A 1030 -34.64 16.61 13.45
CA CYS A 1030 -33.97 15.37 13.85
C CYS A 1030 -34.91 14.60 14.79
N ASN A 1031 -34.84 13.27 14.79
CA ASN A 1031 -35.79 12.35 15.45
C ASN A 1031 -36.13 12.64 16.94
N GLU A 1032 -35.34 13.45 17.65
CA GLU A 1032 -35.58 13.84 19.05
C GLU A 1032 -35.47 15.37 19.32
N MET A 1033 -35.17 16.21 18.33
CA MET A 1033 -35.01 17.66 18.50
C MET A 1033 -35.03 18.41 17.16
N ASP A 1034 -35.77 19.52 17.11
CA ASP A 1034 -35.69 20.53 16.05
C ASP A 1034 -34.44 21.41 16.23
N VAL A 1035 -33.57 21.47 15.22
CA VAL A 1035 -32.27 22.16 15.29
C VAL A 1035 -32.24 23.36 14.31
N PRO A 1036 -32.24 24.62 14.78
CA PRO A 1036 -32.16 25.79 13.91
C PRO A 1036 -30.78 25.92 13.28
N PHE A 1037 -30.73 26.29 11.99
CA PHE A 1037 -29.47 26.45 11.25
C PHE A 1037 -29.35 27.78 10.50
N LYS A 1038 -28.12 28.29 10.38
CA LYS A 1038 -27.80 29.48 9.59
C LYS A 1038 -27.20 29.08 8.25
N ARG A 1039 -27.74 29.58 7.13
CA ARG A 1039 -27.25 29.34 5.74
C ARG A 1039 -25.98 30.16 5.41
N ARG A 1040 -25.00 30.19 6.33
CA ARG A 1040 -23.71 30.88 6.16
C ARG A 1040 -22.61 30.21 7.01
N ARG A 1041 -21.35 30.51 6.71
CA ARG A 1041 -20.23 30.17 7.61
C ARG A 1041 -20.42 30.90 8.96
N MET A 1042 -20.00 30.24 10.04
CA MET A 1042 -19.92 30.82 11.39
C MET A 1042 -19.00 32.05 11.41
N GLY A 1043 -19.39 33.10 12.13
CA GLY A 1043 -18.58 34.31 12.32
C GLY A 1043 -18.22 34.54 13.79
N LEU A 1044 -17.29 35.47 14.04
CA LEU A 1044 -16.83 35.80 15.40
C LEU A 1044 -17.98 36.29 16.30
N GLU A 1045 -18.98 36.96 15.73
CA GLU A 1045 -20.20 37.41 16.44
C GLU A 1045 -20.99 36.22 17.03
N ASP A 1046 -21.17 35.14 16.27
CA ASP A 1046 -21.89 33.95 16.76
C ASP A 1046 -21.16 33.28 17.94
N VAL A 1047 -19.81 33.35 17.94
CA VAL A 1047 -18.96 32.80 19.00
C VAL A 1047 -18.95 33.73 20.21
N ALA A 1048 -18.98 35.04 20.00
CA ALA A 1048 -19.13 36.03 21.07
C ALA A 1048 -20.49 35.89 21.78
N GLU A 1049 -21.56 35.62 21.02
CA GLU A 1049 -22.89 35.32 21.53
C GLU A 1049 -22.90 34.01 22.34
N ALA A 1050 -22.29 32.93 21.81
CA ALA A 1050 -22.18 31.64 22.49
C ALA A 1050 -21.33 31.70 23.77
N LEU A 1051 -20.32 32.57 23.84
CA LEU A 1051 -19.54 32.81 25.06
C LEU A 1051 -20.33 33.58 26.12
N GLY A 1052 -21.25 34.45 25.69
CA GLY A 1052 -22.07 35.30 26.55
C GLY A 1052 -21.41 36.61 26.98
N PRO A 1053 -21.94 37.27 28.04
CA PRO A 1053 -21.49 38.58 28.50
C PRO A 1053 -20.00 38.63 28.83
N GLU A 1054 -19.36 39.77 28.60
CA GLU A 1054 -17.89 39.91 28.73
C GLU A 1054 -17.35 39.52 30.12
N ALA A 1055 -18.14 39.75 31.17
CA ALA A 1055 -17.83 39.37 32.54
C ALA A 1055 -17.80 37.84 32.77
N GLU A 1056 -18.61 37.06 32.01
CA GLU A 1056 -18.69 35.59 32.14
C GLU A 1056 -17.63 34.86 31.30
N ARG A 1057 -17.04 35.53 30.29
CA ARG A 1057 -16.00 34.95 29.43
C ARG A 1057 -14.77 34.45 30.19
N GLY A 1058 -14.52 34.96 31.40
CA GLY A 1058 -13.48 34.49 32.31
C GLY A 1058 -13.71 33.07 32.85
N ASP A 1059 -14.97 32.63 32.95
CA ASP A 1059 -15.40 31.33 33.48
C ASP A 1059 -15.66 30.29 32.37
N ALA A 1060 -15.51 30.69 31.10
CA ALA A 1060 -15.69 29.82 29.93
C ALA A 1060 -14.43 29.04 29.54
N LEU A 1061 -14.61 27.96 28.80
CA LEU A 1061 -13.55 27.15 28.17
C LEU A 1061 -13.93 26.86 26.71
N VAL A 1062 -13.03 27.07 25.76
CA VAL A 1062 -13.29 26.89 24.32
C VAL A 1062 -12.46 25.74 23.75
N TYR A 1063 -13.10 24.84 23.02
CA TYR A 1063 -12.48 23.79 22.23
C TYR A 1063 -12.77 24.04 20.74
N VAL A 1064 -11.74 24.27 19.94
CA VAL A 1064 -11.83 24.50 18.48
C VAL A 1064 -11.22 23.32 17.73
N CYS A 1065 -11.99 22.62 16.90
CA CYS A 1065 -11.46 21.58 16.02
C CYS A 1065 -11.98 21.76 14.59
N GLY A 1066 -11.05 21.97 13.65
CA GLY A 1066 -11.38 22.33 12.27
C GLY A 1066 -10.20 22.19 11.32
N ILE A 1067 -10.41 22.63 10.07
CA ILE A 1067 -9.32 22.78 9.10
C ILE A 1067 -8.30 23.83 9.60
N PRO A 1068 -7.02 23.79 9.18
CA PRO A 1068 -5.99 24.65 9.74
C PRO A 1068 -6.32 26.15 9.67
N SER A 1069 -6.79 26.63 8.52
CA SER A 1069 -7.13 28.05 8.29
C SER A 1069 -8.22 28.56 9.22
N MET A 1070 -9.36 27.88 9.28
CA MET A 1070 -10.47 28.19 10.21
C MET A 1070 -10.00 28.18 11.67
N THR A 1071 -9.13 27.23 12.03
CA THR A 1071 -8.66 27.06 13.41
C THR A 1071 -7.70 28.18 13.80
N ASP A 1072 -6.75 28.55 12.92
CA ASP A 1072 -5.83 29.67 13.15
C ASP A 1072 -6.58 31.01 13.22
N GLU A 1073 -7.48 31.28 12.26
CA GLU A 1073 -8.29 32.50 12.20
C GLU A 1073 -9.15 32.69 13.46
N LEU A 1074 -9.80 31.63 13.95
CA LEU A 1074 -10.59 31.67 15.17
C LEU A 1074 -9.74 31.80 16.42
N VAL A 1075 -8.62 31.08 16.55
CA VAL A 1075 -7.75 31.16 17.74
C VAL A 1075 -7.08 32.54 17.86
N GLU A 1076 -6.64 33.13 16.74
CA GLU A 1076 -6.15 34.52 16.72
C GLU A 1076 -7.27 35.52 17.08
N SER A 1077 -8.48 35.33 16.55
CA SER A 1077 -9.64 36.18 16.88
C SER A 1077 -10.12 36.02 18.34
N LEU A 1078 -9.95 34.84 18.94
CA LEU A 1078 -10.33 34.56 20.33
C LEU A 1078 -9.29 35.10 21.33
N THR A 1079 -7.99 35.06 21.00
CA THR A 1079 -6.90 35.40 21.93
C THR A 1079 -6.31 36.80 21.73
N SER A 1080 -6.56 37.45 20.59
CA SER A 1080 -6.10 38.82 20.33
C SER A 1080 -6.84 39.86 21.17
N LYS A 1081 -6.14 40.94 21.54
CA LYS A 1081 -6.68 42.08 22.30
C LYS A 1081 -7.70 42.92 21.52
N SER A 1082 -7.73 42.76 20.20
CA SER A 1082 -8.68 43.38 19.27
C SER A 1082 -9.91 42.52 18.98
N GLY A 1083 -9.86 41.23 19.37
CA GLY A 1083 -10.97 40.29 19.30
C GLY A 1083 -11.55 40.04 20.68
N LEU A 1084 -11.81 38.77 21.02
CA LEU A 1084 -12.54 38.40 22.25
C LEU A 1084 -11.66 38.29 23.51
N ASN A 1085 -10.35 38.50 23.40
CA ASN A 1085 -9.38 38.65 24.49
C ASN A 1085 -9.45 37.55 25.57
N LEU A 1086 -9.72 36.30 25.18
CA LEU A 1086 -9.66 35.13 26.05
C LEU A 1086 -8.21 34.80 26.44
N ARG A 1087 -8.03 34.20 27.62
CA ARG A 1087 -6.73 33.66 28.03
C ARG A 1087 -6.38 32.46 27.12
N PRO A 1088 -5.17 32.39 26.52
CA PRO A 1088 -4.78 31.25 25.67
C PRO A 1088 -4.91 29.88 26.37
N GLU A 1089 -4.72 29.83 27.68
CA GLU A 1089 -4.90 28.63 28.53
C GLU A 1089 -6.34 28.08 28.54
N ARG A 1090 -7.33 28.88 28.12
CA ARG A 1090 -8.76 28.53 28.03
C ARG A 1090 -9.25 28.40 26.57
N VAL A 1091 -8.34 28.38 25.60
CA VAL A 1091 -8.64 28.12 24.17
C VAL A 1091 -7.81 26.93 23.72
N LEU A 1092 -8.39 25.75 23.76
CA LEU A 1092 -7.79 24.53 23.22
C LEU A 1092 -8.12 24.41 21.74
N CYS A 1093 -7.14 24.02 20.93
CA CYS A 1093 -7.32 23.86 19.49
C CYS A 1093 -6.68 22.57 18.96
N GLU A 1094 -7.35 21.92 18.02
CA GLU A 1094 -6.83 20.81 17.22
C GLU A 1094 -7.12 21.06 15.74
N LYS A 1095 -6.20 20.60 14.87
CA LYS A 1095 -6.29 20.78 13.42
C LYS A 1095 -6.36 19.41 12.77
N TRP A 1096 -7.44 19.14 12.06
CA TRP A 1096 -7.51 17.96 11.18
C TRP A 1096 -7.00 18.31 9.78
N TRP A 1097 -6.65 17.29 9.00
CA TRP A 1097 -5.96 17.37 7.71
C TRP A 1097 -6.55 16.39 6.69
#